data_AF-A0A6C2UN05-F1
#
_entry.id   AF-A0A6C2UN05-F1
#
_cell.length_a   1.000
_cell.length_b   1.000
_cell.length_c   1.000
_cell.angle_alpha   90.00
_cell.angle_beta   90.00
_cell.angle_gamma   90.00
#
_symmetry.space_group_name_H-M   'P 1'
#
loop_
_entity.id
_entity.type
_entity.pdbx_description
1 polymer ?
#
loop_
_entity_poly.entity_id
_entity_poly.type
_entity_poly.pdbx_seq_one_letter_code
_entity_poly.pdbx_strand_id
1 'polypeptide(L)'
;MKATNPIPLSREEIANVEVGHTAISPRSAAVATLVFLALVLTVPVLQQFADVRAYLAGERNTPWPQSLDMVAALGELPPVREGNGPLQTVLERNTFLLKRINTYEDRLENRSILTKSLLGPGQEVLTRFLGAGNEKAYPGRDGWLYYRPDVDYVIGPSFLDAGVLERKAWGGNTWDPLPHPDPVAAVIDFHRQLALQGVELVLVPAPVKSGIVPAPLSGEKQALPIQNPAYDEFKQRMADAGIAVFNSAPILAQQFESTQVAPYLVTDTHWTPDGMDAVAKGLAEFLQHRYFPSEEKKPVYTRNPVVQMAPGDIAAMLKLPEGSTLFADQTVTVQQVHAVADVPPLVYAEVLLLGDSFANIYSAKEMGWGEHAGLVEQLEFHLQRPVARLVRNDNAAYASREMLRDEWIRGHNPLLGKKVVVWEFAARELASGDWRVFELKPSASKAGSESLFVPEDGQDVVLNATINAVSEIPVPGSVPYRDHVCMVHFKEVDGERESIAFMRSMQDNKLSEVAEWKPGSQVKVRLRSWNDVFDQYGSMNQSELDAFPLLDAYGWAEPIGSTVVARTIPTGLMGYAGALVLLLLLACHHAQGRVLWFGIGVTGIAWCLAGVVMLSSGSSDAQDDSVEVPEAKEPLRSSDVPKESFQSFCSNMAGQAELDGNMVVRGIEDWLFLRSEIDHIGKGEFWGERASTVSKASNPEHADPLPAILDFHAQLKQAGVELWIVPVPPKAAIYPDKLEGAGYSAGVNLNLVHQEFYDLLKKEGVEVIDMTPQFLAARTSSDDGLFCRQDSHWAAPAMELLADELSRRIEAKPWYGPIEKKSFNAKVFDQEVAGDLWQMLDGNKPAKEKLQLSLVQSGTTGQTIPADPASPILVLGDSHTLVFHGGGDMHAVGAGLVDQIALKTGMACDLIGVKGSGAGPSRRTLYGRSRKDPEYLAGKKLVIWCFSAREFSEATGIAWRKIPVK
;
A
#
# COMPACT_ATOMS: atom_id res chain seq x y z
N MET A 1 74.74 -42.61 30.97
CA MET A 1 73.82 -41.92 30.04
C MET A 1 72.59 -42.80 29.88
N LYS A 2 71.38 -42.30 30.18
CA LYS A 2 70.11 -42.99 29.90
C LYS A 2 69.36 -42.15 28.87
N ALA A 3 68.98 -42.75 27.75
CA ALA A 3 68.09 -42.11 26.79
C ALA A 3 66.66 -42.14 27.35
N THR A 4 66.01 -40.97 27.39
CA THR A 4 64.60 -40.84 27.74
C THR A 4 63.74 -41.08 26.50
N ASN A 5 62.77 -42.00 26.60
CA ASN A 5 61.78 -42.20 25.54
C ASN A 5 60.95 -40.92 25.32
N PRO A 6 60.55 -40.60 24.08
CA PRO A 6 59.63 -39.49 23.83
C PRO A 6 58.25 -39.81 24.42
N ILE A 7 57.64 -38.80 25.04
CA ILE A 7 56.27 -38.87 25.56
C ILE A 7 55.31 -38.79 24.36
N PRO A 8 54.28 -39.65 24.25
CA PRO A 8 53.27 -39.53 23.20
C PRO A 8 52.43 -38.27 23.44
N LEU A 9 52.23 -37.48 22.38
CA LEU A 9 51.43 -36.25 22.41
C LEU A 9 49.99 -36.53 22.82
N SER A 10 49.38 -35.59 23.55
CA SER A 10 47.96 -35.60 23.89
C SER A 10 47.09 -35.35 22.65
N ARG A 11 45.80 -35.70 22.75
CA ARG A 11 44.83 -35.45 21.66
C ARG A 11 44.67 -33.96 21.32
N GLU A 12 44.82 -33.07 22.31
CA GLU A 12 44.73 -31.62 22.11
C GLU A 12 46.00 -31.05 21.44
N GLU A 13 47.17 -31.63 21.69
CA GLU A 13 48.40 -31.27 20.97
C GLU A 13 48.37 -31.76 19.52
N ILE A 14 47.85 -32.97 19.27
CA ILE A 14 47.63 -33.47 17.90
C ILE A 14 46.63 -32.59 17.16
N ALA A 15 45.49 -32.26 17.80
CA ALA A 15 44.51 -31.36 17.21
C ALA A 15 45.07 -29.96 16.91
N ASN A 16 45.88 -29.37 17.81
CA ASN A 16 46.53 -28.07 17.56
C ASN A 16 47.54 -28.11 16.39
N VAL A 17 48.22 -29.24 16.17
CA VAL A 17 49.11 -29.43 15.01
C VAL A 17 48.30 -29.58 13.71
N GLU A 18 47.14 -30.25 13.76
CA GLU A 18 46.28 -30.49 12.59
C GLU A 18 45.44 -29.26 12.19
N VAL A 19 44.95 -28.47 13.16
CA VAL A 19 44.12 -27.25 12.95
C VAL A 19 44.87 -26.17 12.17
N GLY A 20 46.20 -26.16 12.20
CA GLY A 20 47.02 -25.18 11.48
C GLY A 20 47.31 -25.50 10.01
N HIS A 21 47.05 -26.72 9.51
CA HIS A 21 47.46 -27.16 8.17
C HIS A 21 46.39 -28.03 7.48
N THR A 22 45.34 -27.39 6.94
CA THR A 22 44.44 -28.06 5.99
C THR A 22 45.19 -28.36 4.69
N ALA A 23 45.85 -29.52 4.63
CA ALA A 23 46.63 -29.98 3.48
C ALA A 23 45.72 -30.43 2.32
N ILE A 24 44.99 -29.48 1.73
CA ILE A 24 44.19 -29.70 0.53
C ILE A 24 45.16 -30.08 -0.60
N SER A 25 45.03 -31.30 -1.14
CA SER A 25 45.91 -31.74 -2.24
C SER A 25 45.80 -30.78 -3.43
N PRO A 26 46.87 -30.56 -4.23
CA PRO A 26 46.79 -29.63 -5.37
C PRO A 26 45.65 -29.96 -6.35
N ARG A 27 45.26 -31.23 -6.46
CA ARG A 27 44.09 -31.68 -7.23
C ARG A 27 42.78 -31.31 -6.56
N SER A 28 42.64 -31.55 -5.26
CA SER A 28 41.45 -31.18 -4.49
C SER A 28 41.27 -29.66 -4.46
N ALA A 29 42.35 -28.89 -4.34
CA ALA A 29 42.34 -27.43 -4.39
C ALA A 29 41.96 -26.94 -5.78
N ALA A 30 42.54 -27.51 -6.85
CA ALA A 30 42.16 -27.17 -8.21
C ALA A 30 40.70 -27.53 -8.51
N VAL A 31 40.20 -28.68 -8.06
CA VAL A 31 38.80 -29.09 -8.25
C VAL A 31 37.85 -28.19 -7.45
N ALA A 32 38.13 -27.92 -6.18
CA ALA A 32 37.31 -27.00 -5.38
C ALA A 32 37.33 -25.58 -5.97
N THR A 33 38.47 -25.11 -6.45
CA THR A 33 38.60 -23.83 -7.14
C THR A 33 37.81 -23.82 -8.46
N LEU A 34 37.88 -24.90 -9.26
CA LEU A 34 37.13 -25.02 -10.51
C LEU A 34 35.62 -25.08 -10.28
N VAL A 35 35.15 -25.82 -9.25
CA VAL A 35 33.73 -25.88 -8.87
C VAL A 35 33.26 -24.52 -8.34
N PHE A 36 34.05 -23.85 -7.51
CA PHE A 36 33.75 -22.52 -7.00
C PHE A 36 33.69 -21.49 -8.14
N LEU A 37 34.68 -21.49 -9.04
CA LEU A 37 34.68 -20.64 -10.24
C LEU A 37 33.49 -20.97 -11.15
N ALA A 38 33.14 -22.24 -11.33
CA ALA A 38 31.96 -22.63 -12.12
C ALA A 38 30.68 -22.08 -11.48
N LEU A 39 30.46 -22.24 -10.18
CA LEU A 39 29.29 -21.69 -9.47
C LEU A 39 29.22 -20.16 -9.58
N VAL A 40 30.34 -19.47 -9.34
CA VAL A 40 30.46 -18.00 -9.43
C VAL A 40 30.26 -17.49 -10.86
N LEU A 41 30.59 -18.26 -11.90
CA LEU A 41 30.37 -17.89 -13.31
C LEU A 41 28.99 -18.28 -13.82
N THR A 42 28.42 -19.40 -13.39
CA THR A 42 27.14 -19.92 -13.90
C THR A 42 25.97 -19.00 -13.54
N VAL A 43 25.92 -18.47 -12.32
CA VAL A 43 24.80 -17.60 -11.90
C VAL A 43 24.75 -16.29 -12.71
N PRO A 44 25.83 -15.51 -12.87
CA PRO A 44 25.84 -14.34 -13.75
C PRO A 44 25.60 -14.66 -15.22
N VAL A 45 26.07 -15.80 -15.73
CA VAL A 45 25.84 -16.20 -17.14
C VAL A 45 24.38 -16.57 -17.40
N LEU A 46 23.73 -17.28 -16.47
CA LEU A 46 22.30 -17.58 -16.57
C LEU A 46 21.43 -16.32 -16.43
N GLN A 47 21.78 -15.43 -15.50
CA GLN A 47 21.11 -14.13 -15.37
C GLN A 47 21.28 -13.30 -16.65
N GLN A 48 22.50 -13.22 -17.20
CA GLN A 48 22.75 -12.52 -18.47
C GLN A 48 21.94 -13.11 -19.63
N PHE A 49 21.80 -14.44 -19.71
CA PHE A 49 21.02 -15.08 -20.77
C PHE A 49 19.52 -14.76 -20.64
N ALA A 50 18.99 -14.68 -19.43
CA ALA A 50 17.62 -14.23 -19.19
C ALA A 50 17.44 -12.73 -19.43
N ASP A 51 18.37 -11.87 -18.99
CA ASP A 51 18.33 -10.42 -19.23
C ASP A 51 18.34 -10.12 -20.74
N VAL A 52 19.14 -10.85 -21.52
CA VAL A 52 19.15 -10.78 -22.99
C VAL A 52 17.87 -11.34 -23.61
N ARG A 53 17.31 -12.43 -23.07
CA ARG A 53 16.02 -12.97 -23.54
C ARG A 53 14.87 -12.01 -23.27
N ALA A 54 14.83 -11.39 -22.10
CA ALA A 54 13.90 -10.34 -21.72
C ALA A 54 14.05 -9.12 -22.64
N TYR A 55 15.28 -8.67 -22.91
CA TYR A 55 15.54 -7.60 -23.89
C TYR A 55 15.02 -7.97 -25.29
N LEU A 56 15.24 -9.19 -25.77
CA LEU A 56 14.74 -9.67 -27.07
C LEU A 56 13.21 -9.84 -27.11
N ALA A 57 12.57 -10.05 -25.95
CA ALA A 57 11.11 -10.06 -25.80
C ALA A 57 10.49 -8.65 -25.63
N GLY A 58 11.32 -7.61 -25.45
CA GLY A 58 10.87 -6.23 -25.17
C GLY A 58 10.63 -5.92 -23.68
N GLU A 59 10.93 -6.86 -22.77
CA GLU A 59 10.75 -6.76 -21.32
C GLU A 59 11.91 -6.01 -20.61
N ARG A 60 13.06 -5.82 -21.27
CA ARG A 60 14.17 -4.95 -20.80
C ARG A 60 14.55 -3.94 -21.88
N ASN A 61 14.91 -2.73 -21.44
CA ASN A 61 15.37 -1.64 -22.32
C ASN A 61 16.86 -1.73 -22.69
N THR A 62 17.63 -2.65 -22.10
CA THR A 62 19.04 -2.85 -22.45
C THR A 62 19.42 -4.34 -22.46
N PRO A 63 20.36 -4.77 -23.34
CA PRO A 63 20.92 -6.12 -23.33
C PRO A 63 22.05 -6.28 -22.29
N TRP A 64 22.33 -5.23 -21.50
CA TRP A 64 23.37 -5.26 -20.46
C TRP A 64 22.88 -6.04 -19.24
N PRO A 65 23.79 -6.73 -18.52
CA PRO A 65 23.45 -7.43 -17.29
C PRO A 65 22.81 -6.48 -16.28
N GLN A 66 21.81 -6.95 -15.55
CA GLN A 66 21.19 -6.19 -14.46
C GLN A 66 22.23 -5.65 -13.46
N SER A 67 23.35 -6.36 -13.28
CA SER A 67 24.44 -5.94 -12.39
C SER A 67 25.19 -4.66 -12.82
N LEU A 68 25.01 -4.21 -14.07
CA LEU A 68 25.56 -2.95 -14.58
C LEU A 68 24.54 -1.79 -14.56
N ASP A 69 23.27 -2.05 -14.23
CA ASP A 69 22.25 -1.00 -14.08
C ASP A 69 22.67 0.02 -12.98
N MET A 70 23.43 -0.42 -11.97
CA MET A 70 24.05 0.46 -10.96
C MET A 70 25.10 1.41 -11.55
N VAL A 71 25.81 1.03 -12.63
CA VAL A 71 26.80 1.90 -13.29
C VAL A 71 26.10 3.01 -14.08
N ALA A 72 24.92 2.74 -14.65
CA ALA A 72 24.06 3.78 -15.19
C ALA A 72 23.56 4.73 -14.08
N ALA A 73 23.14 4.20 -12.92
CA ALA A 73 22.72 5.00 -11.77
C ALA A 73 23.84 5.88 -11.18
N LEU A 74 25.12 5.51 -11.31
CA LEU A 74 26.27 6.35 -10.93
C LEU A 74 26.43 7.60 -11.82
N GLY A 75 25.86 7.59 -13.02
CA GLY A 75 25.77 8.77 -13.89
C GLY A 75 24.76 9.82 -13.40
N GLU A 76 23.88 9.45 -12.47
CA GLU A 76 22.77 10.29 -11.96
C GLU A 76 23.03 10.85 -10.56
N LEU A 77 24.29 10.90 -10.12
CA LEU A 77 24.66 11.43 -8.81
C LEU A 77 24.21 12.89 -8.63
N PRO A 78 23.54 13.24 -7.51
CA PRO A 78 23.11 14.61 -7.28
C PRO A 78 24.32 15.57 -7.19
N PRO A 79 24.17 16.81 -7.70
CA PRO A 79 25.18 17.85 -7.54
C PRO A 79 25.40 18.17 -6.06
N VAL A 80 26.62 18.58 -5.71
CA VAL A 80 27.02 18.92 -4.32
C VAL A 80 26.31 20.21 -3.84
N ARG A 81 26.28 20.45 -2.52
CA ARG A 81 25.40 21.45 -1.87
C ARG A 81 26.09 22.47 -0.93
N GLU A 82 25.41 23.59 -0.65
CA GLU A 82 25.94 24.72 0.14
C GLU A 82 26.03 24.39 1.60
N GLY A 83 27.03 24.98 2.26
CA GLY A 83 27.27 24.88 3.68
C GLY A 83 27.65 23.47 4.16
N ASN A 84 27.46 22.43 3.35
CA ASN A 84 27.69 21.05 3.77
C ASN A 84 29.17 20.78 3.99
N GLY A 85 29.52 20.46 5.24
CA GLY A 85 30.86 20.02 5.58
C GLY A 85 31.28 18.74 4.83
N PRO A 86 32.58 18.40 4.79
CA PRO A 86 33.07 17.23 4.06
C PRO A 86 32.37 15.93 4.47
N LEU A 87 32.12 15.77 5.78
CA LEU A 87 31.40 14.62 6.34
C LEU A 87 29.95 14.56 5.88
N GLN A 88 29.29 15.72 5.76
CA GLN A 88 27.87 15.85 5.43
C GLN A 88 27.61 15.64 3.93
N THR A 89 28.52 16.12 3.07
CA THR A 89 28.50 15.79 1.63
C THR A 89 28.75 14.30 1.38
N VAL A 90 29.63 13.68 2.17
CA VAL A 90 29.81 12.21 2.17
C VAL A 90 28.52 11.53 2.63
N LEU A 91 27.92 11.95 3.74
CA LEU A 91 26.66 11.38 4.26
C LEU A 91 25.49 11.50 3.30
N GLU A 92 25.30 12.64 2.61
CA GLU A 92 24.22 12.83 1.63
C GLU A 92 24.41 11.98 0.39
N ARG A 93 25.63 11.93 -0.16
CA ARG A 93 25.94 11.07 -1.31
C ARG A 93 25.91 9.61 -0.94
N ASN A 94 26.36 9.26 0.26
CA ASN A 94 26.20 7.93 0.84
C ASN A 94 24.71 7.62 1.03
N THR A 95 23.86 8.54 1.46
CA THR A 95 22.40 8.32 1.58
C THR A 95 21.71 8.17 0.23
N PHE A 96 22.09 8.95 -0.78
CA PHE A 96 21.58 8.79 -2.14
C PHE A 96 22.02 7.45 -2.76
N LEU A 97 23.32 7.14 -2.63
CA LEU A 97 23.87 5.87 -3.07
C LEU A 97 23.26 4.70 -2.32
N LEU A 98 23.16 4.75 -0.99
CA LEU A 98 22.51 3.72 -0.16
C LEU A 98 21.03 3.56 -0.52
N LYS A 99 20.29 4.64 -0.82
CA LYS A 99 18.91 4.49 -1.32
C LYS A 99 18.88 3.79 -2.68
N ARG A 100 19.73 4.22 -3.62
CA ARG A 100 19.81 3.59 -4.95
C ARG A 100 20.35 2.18 -4.89
N ILE A 101 21.27 1.86 -3.97
CA ILE A 101 21.82 0.54 -3.67
C ILE A 101 20.74 -0.33 -3.07
N ASN A 102 20.02 0.11 -2.02
CA ASN A 102 18.91 -0.65 -1.45
C ASN A 102 17.84 -0.91 -2.51
N THR A 103 17.35 0.11 -3.22
CA THR A 103 16.37 -0.07 -4.32
C THR A 103 16.91 -0.93 -5.47
N TYR A 104 18.23 -0.97 -5.69
CA TYR A 104 18.87 -1.84 -6.67
C TYR A 104 19.02 -3.28 -6.15
N GLU A 105 19.35 -3.46 -4.87
CA GLU A 105 19.44 -4.72 -4.15
C GLU A 105 18.05 -5.36 -4.04
N ASP A 106 17.02 -4.60 -3.64
CA ASP A 106 15.61 -5.00 -3.66
C ASP A 106 15.20 -5.47 -5.08
N ARG A 107 15.60 -4.75 -6.13
CA ARG A 107 15.31 -5.14 -7.52
C ARG A 107 16.14 -6.33 -8.00
N LEU A 108 17.38 -6.46 -7.54
CA LEU A 108 18.28 -7.55 -7.89
C LEU A 108 17.85 -8.83 -7.20
N GLU A 109 17.49 -8.76 -5.93
CA GLU A 109 16.88 -9.84 -5.14
C GLU A 109 15.55 -10.25 -5.77
N ASN A 110 14.59 -9.34 -5.93
CA ASN A 110 13.25 -9.70 -6.41
C ASN A 110 13.18 -10.07 -7.92
N ARG A 111 14.16 -9.70 -8.75
CA ARG A 111 14.22 -10.08 -10.18
C ARG A 111 15.23 -11.19 -10.51
N SER A 112 16.12 -11.54 -9.58
CA SER A 112 17.08 -12.64 -9.75
C SER A 112 16.37 -13.98 -9.96
N ILE A 113 16.81 -14.73 -10.98
CA ILE A 113 16.37 -16.11 -11.22
C ILE A 113 16.75 -17.00 -10.03
N LEU A 114 17.86 -16.70 -9.36
CA LEU A 114 18.28 -17.43 -8.15
C LEU A 114 17.24 -17.25 -7.03
N THR A 115 16.72 -16.04 -6.85
CA THR A 115 15.70 -15.78 -5.84
C THR A 115 14.38 -16.43 -6.23
N LYS A 116 13.90 -16.22 -7.47
CA LYS A 116 12.62 -16.74 -7.94
C LYS A 116 12.56 -18.26 -8.08
N SER A 117 13.67 -18.93 -8.44
CA SER A 117 13.69 -20.36 -8.79
C SER A 117 14.53 -21.23 -7.86
N LEU A 118 15.40 -20.66 -7.03
CA LEU A 118 16.28 -21.40 -6.12
C LEU A 118 16.14 -21.00 -4.64
N LEU A 119 15.55 -19.85 -4.28
CA LEU A 119 15.40 -19.49 -2.85
C LEU A 119 14.40 -20.42 -2.15
N GLY A 120 13.19 -20.61 -2.67
CA GLY A 120 12.22 -21.54 -2.08
C GLY A 120 12.74 -22.98 -2.04
N PRO A 121 13.11 -23.60 -3.18
CA PRO A 121 13.62 -24.97 -3.19
C PRO A 121 14.93 -25.16 -2.42
N GLY A 122 15.81 -24.15 -2.45
CA GLY A 122 17.04 -24.13 -1.67
C GLY A 122 16.78 -24.04 -0.17
N GLN A 123 15.86 -23.16 0.26
CA GLN A 123 15.44 -23.05 1.65
C GLN A 123 14.75 -24.33 2.12
N GLU A 124 13.95 -25.01 1.28
CA GLU A 124 13.41 -26.32 1.64
C GLU A 124 14.53 -27.33 1.85
N VAL A 125 15.54 -27.42 0.97
CA VAL A 125 16.69 -28.32 1.13
C VAL A 125 17.49 -27.99 2.40
N LEU A 126 17.76 -26.70 2.66
CA LEU A 126 18.47 -26.22 3.85
C LEU A 126 17.71 -26.56 5.14
N THR A 127 16.39 -26.31 5.15
CA THR A 127 15.53 -26.58 6.32
C THR A 127 15.39 -28.09 6.54
N ARG A 128 15.14 -28.86 5.48
CA ARG A 128 14.84 -30.31 5.53
C ARG A 128 16.04 -31.18 5.84
N PHE A 129 17.23 -30.84 5.33
CA PHE A 129 18.43 -31.68 5.45
C PHE A 129 19.48 -31.11 6.41
N LEU A 130 19.53 -29.80 6.63
CA LEU A 130 20.51 -29.16 7.52
C LEU A 130 19.87 -28.49 8.76
N GLY A 131 18.54 -28.45 8.86
CA GLY A 131 17.83 -27.76 9.95
C GLY A 131 18.03 -26.24 9.95
N ALA A 132 18.45 -25.66 8.82
CA ALA A 132 18.80 -24.25 8.73
C ALA A 132 17.57 -23.39 8.40
N GLY A 133 17.39 -22.31 9.16
CA GLY A 133 16.33 -21.32 8.97
C GLY A 133 16.67 -20.24 7.96
N ASN A 134 16.05 -19.07 8.12
CA ASN A 134 16.33 -17.86 7.36
C ASN A 134 16.50 -16.64 8.30
N GLU A 135 16.45 -15.44 7.75
CA GLU A 135 16.64 -14.19 8.49
C GLU A 135 15.54 -13.88 9.52
N LYS A 136 14.36 -14.53 9.43
CA LYS A 136 13.18 -14.33 10.27
C LYS A 136 12.80 -15.53 11.15
N ALA A 137 13.13 -16.75 10.72
CA ALA A 137 12.65 -17.99 11.34
C ALA A 137 13.79 -18.96 11.66
N TYR A 138 13.76 -19.54 12.87
CA TYR A 138 14.68 -20.56 13.35
C TYR A 138 13.96 -21.92 13.53
N PRO A 139 14.37 -22.97 12.80
CA PRO A 139 13.91 -24.34 13.04
C PRO A 139 14.39 -24.87 14.39
N GLY A 140 13.45 -25.45 15.14
CA GLY A 140 13.71 -26.30 16.28
C GLY A 140 13.53 -27.78 15.93
N ARG A 141 13.64 -28.63 16.96
CA ARG A 141 13.36 -30.07 16.87
C ARG A 141 11.87 -30.34 16.71
N ASP A 142 11.54 -31.54 16.24
CA ASP A 142 10.17 -32.07 16.19
C ASP A 142 9.15 -31.18 15.46
N GLY A 143 9.60 -30.47 14.42
CA GLY A 143 8.77 -29.60 13.58
C GLY A 143 8.50 -28.20 14.13
N TRP A 144 9.03 -27.85 15.32
CA TRP A 144 8.86 -26.52 15.90
C TRP A 144 9.58 -25.44 15.10
N LEU A 145 8.94 -24.28 14.95
CA LEU A 145 9.56 -23.07 14.40
C LEU A 145 9.52 -21.94 15.43
N TYR A 146 10.55 -21.09 15.42
CA TYR A 146 10.70 -19.96 16.32
C TYR A 146 10.93 -18.68 15.53
N TYR A 147 10.20 -17.62 15.88
CA TYR A 147 10.40 -16.30 15.31
C TYR A 147 11.66 -15.69 15.89
N ARG A 148 12.52 -15.14 15.04
CA ARG A 148 13.83 -14.67 15.46
C ARG A 148 13.76 -13.54 16.50
N PRO A 149 12.95 -12.48 16.35
CA PRO A 149 12.79 -11.45 17.38
C PRO A 149 12.34 -11.98 18.75
N ASP A 150 11.53 -13.05 18.80
CA ASP A 150 11.18 -13.72 20.06
C ASP A 150 12.41 -14.36 20.73
N VAL A 151 13.33 -14.92 19.94
CA VAL A 151 14.59 -15.50 20.45
C VAL A 151 15.57 -14.40 20.84
N ASP A 152 15.76 -13.40 19.99
CA ASP A 152 16.64 -12.24 20.21
C ASP A 152 16.20 -11.42 21.44
N TYR A 153 14.91 -11.35 21.77
CA TYR A 153 14.42 -10.79 23.04
C TYR A 153 14.90 -11.57 24.27
N VAL A 154 14.85 -12.91 24.24
CA VAL A 154 15.22 -13.76 25.39
C VAL A 154 16.73 -13.82 25.61
N ILE A 155 17.51 -13.98 24.54
CA ILE A 155 18.97 -14.10 24.63
C ILE A 155 19.70 -12.75 24.59
N GLY A 156 18.99 -11.67 24.24
CA GLY A 156 19.52 -10.34 24.08
C GLY A 156 19.94 -9.67 25.40
N PRO A 157 20.67 -8.55 25.32
CA PRO A 157 21.01 -7.76 26.49
C PRO A 157 19.75 -7.17 27.16
N SER A 158 19.93 -6.64 28.37
CA SER A 158 18.90 -5.83 29.04
C SER A 158 18.39 -4.74 28.10
N PHE A 159 17.09 -4.70 27.82
CA PHE A 159 16.51 -3.66 26.97
C PHE A 159 16.50 -2.28 27.65
N LEU A 160 16.74 -2.21 28.97
CA LEU A 160 16.88 -0.98 29.75
C LEU A 160 18.34 -0.52 29.92
N ASP A 161 19.32 -1.25 29.36
CA ASP A 161 20.72 -0.83 29.37
C ASP A 161 20.91 0.48 28.58
N ALA A 162 21.59 1.46 29.18
CA ALA A 162 21.78 2.77 28.57
C ALA A 162 22.48 2.69 27.20
N GLY A 163 23.47 1.81 27.04
CA GLY A 163 24.14 1.60 25.76
C GLY A 163 23.28 0.89 24.72
N VAL A 164 22.31 0.06 25.13
CA VAL A 164 21.29 -0.52 24.23
C VAL A 164 20.30 0.56 23.78
N LEU A 165 19.79 1.37 24.71
CA LEU A 165 18.86 2.46 24.42
C LEU A 165 19.50 3.53 23.51
N GLU A 166 20.73 3.95 23.80
CA GLU A 166 21.50 4.85 22.94
C GLU A 166 21.67 4.26 21.54
N ARG A 167 22.18 3.02 21.40
CA ARG A 167 22.36 2.39 20.07
C ARG A 167 21.07 2.33 19.25
N LYS A 168 19.91 2.15 19.88
CA LYS A 168 18.60 2.18 19.20
C LYS A 168 18.17 3.59 18.82
N ALA A 169 18.33 4.58 19.70
CA ALA A 169 18.05 5.99 19.40
C ALA A 169 18.87 6.51 18.20
N TRP A 170 20.08 5.96 18.00
CA TRP A 170 20.95 6.23 16.83
C TRP A 170 20.80 5.22 15.68
N GLY A 171 19.93 4.22 15.81
CA GLY A 171 19.83 3.07 14.90
C GLY A 171 18.84 3.20 13.74
N GLY A 172 18.13 4.33 13.65
CA GLY A 172 17.22 4.60 12.53
C GLY A 172 17.98 4.82 11.22
N ASN A 173 17.53 4.17 10.14
CA ASN A 173 17.98 4.49 8.80
C ASN A 173 17.43 5.87 8.37
N THR A 174 18.06 6.52 7.39
CA THR A 174 17.74 7.90 6.93
C THR A 174 16.36 8.08 6.26
N TRP A 175 15.46 7.11 6.40
CA TRP A 175 14.11 7.08 5.82
C TRP A 175 13.02 6.82 6.87
N ASP A 176 13.38 6.28 8.04
CA ASP A 176 12.47 6.06 9.16
C ASP A 176 12.69 7.15 10.22
N PRO A 177 11.65 7.58 10.96
CA PRO A 177 11.84 8.35 12.19
C PRO A 177 12.78 7.62 13.15
N LEU A 178 13.63 8.34 13.88
CA LEU A 178 14.46 7.73 14.92
C LEU A 178 13.53 7.03 15.93
N PRO A 179 13.67 5.72 16.17
CA PRO A 179 12.74 4.98 17.00
C PRO A 179 12.86 5.45 18.45
N HIS A 180 11.73 5.60 19.14
CA HIS A 180 11.72 5.90 20.57
C HIS A 180 12.00 4.61 21.35
N PRO A 181 13.17 4.43 21.98
CA PRO A 181 13.61 3.10 22.39
C PRO A 181 13.22 2.72 23.82
N ASP A 182 12.70 3.67 24.61
CA ASP A 182 12.43 3.49 26.05
C ASP A 182 10.95 3.17 26.34
N PRO A 183 10.61 1.91 26.67
CA PRO A 183 9.25 1.54 27.04
C PRO A 183 8.78 2.18 28.35
N VAL A 184 9.69 2.46 29.29
CA VAL A 184 9.33 2.95 30.64
C VAL A 184 8.72 4.34 30.55
N ALA A 185 9.37 5.25 29.81
CA ALA A 185 8.88 6.62 29.63
C ALA A 185 7.49 6.68 28.96
N ALA A 186 7.31 5.92 27.88
CA ALA A 186 6.05 5.91 27.13
C ALA A 186 4.88 5.32 27.91
N VAL A 187 5.12 4.24 28.65
CA VAL A 187 4.08 3.58 29.46
C VAL A 187 3.69 4.45 30.66
N ILE A 188 4.65 5.07 31.35
CA ILE A 188 4.36 5.97 32.48
C ILE A 188 3.58 7.20 32.01
N ASP A 189 3.93 7.79 30.86
CA ASP A 189 3.18 8.92 30.33
C ASP A 189 1.76 8.51 29.90
N PHE A 190 1.60 7.37 29.22
CA PHE A 190 0.29 6.83 28.85
C PHE A 190 -0.60 6.56 30.09
N HIS A 191 -0.04 5.96 31.14
CA HIS A 191 -0.74 5.78 32.43
C HIS A 191 -1.20 7.10 33.03
N ARG A 192 -0.29 8.09 33.12
CA ARG A 192 -0.61 9.44 33.62
C ARG A 192 -1.78 10.06 32.86
N GLN A 193 -1.81 9.90 31.55
CA GLN A 193 -2.87 10.45 30.70
C GLN A 193 -4.22 9.74 30.87
N LEU A 194 -4.24 8.41 31.06
CA LEU A 194 -5.45 7.66 31.40
C LEU A 194 -5.97 8.03 32.80
N ALA A 195 -5.08 8.15 33.78
CA ALA A 195 -5.42 8.54 35.16
C ALA A 195 -6.07 9.94 35.22
N LEU A 196 -5.68 10.87 34.34
CA LEU A 196 -6.33 12.17 34.19
C LEU A 196 -7.78 12.09 33.68
N GLN A 197 -8.19 10.99 33.04
CA GLN A 197 -9.57 10.70 32.67
C GLN A 197 -10.30 9.81 33.70
N GLY A 198 -9.64 9.47 34.82
CA GLY A 198 -10.20 8.58 35.85
C GLY A 198 -10.16 7.09 35.50
N VAL A 199 -9.32 6.69 34.53
CA VAL A 199 -9.22 5.31 34.04
C VAL A 199 -7.88 4.70 34.44
N GLU A 200 -7.87 3.49 34.98
CA GLU A 200 -6.63 2.77 35.32
C GLU A 200 -6.02 2.05 34.11
N LEU A 201 -4.71 1.77 34.18
CA LEU A 201 -3.97 1.00 33.18
C LEU A 201 -3.52 -0.35 33.77
N VAL A 202 -3.80 -1.44 33.05
CA VAL A 202 -3.25 -2.77 33.29
C VAL A 202 -2.46 -3.20 32.05
N LEU A 203 -1.15 -3.41 32.19
CA LEU A 203 -0.33 -3.97 31.12
C LEU A 203 -0.43 -5.50 31.11
N VAL A 204 -0.45 -6.08 29.92
CA VAL A 204 -0.42 -7.52 29.68
C VAL A 204 0.68 -7.83 28.65
N PRO A 205 1.97 -7.82 29.03
CA PRO A 205 3.03 -8.25 28.12
C PRO A 205 2.91 -9.76 27.88
N ALA A 206 2.40 -10.17 26.73
CA ALA A 206 2.27 -11.57 26.37
C ALA A 206 3.67 -12.19 26.20
N PRO A 207 4.04 -13.26 26.94
CA PRO A 207 5.37 -13.84 26.82
C PRO A 207 5.63 -14.35 25.40
N VAL A 208 6.90 -14.38 25.04
CA VAL A 208 7.34 -14.93 23.75
C VAL A 208 7.42 -16.45 23.81
N LYS A 209 7.18 -17.10 22.67
CA LYS A 209 7.16 -18.58 22.53
C LYS A 209 8.47 -19.22 22.99
N SER A 210 9.58 -18.59 22.66
CA SER A 210 10.95 -18.94 23.08
C SER A 210 11.15 -18.96 24.60
N GLY A 211 10.39 -18.18 25.36
CA GLY A 211 10.47 -18.09 26.83
C GLY A 211 9.65 -19.15 27.56
N ILE A 212 8.63 -19.72 26.93
CA ILE A 212 7.72 -20.73 27.52
C ILE A 212 8.01 -22.14 26.99
N VAL A 213 8.39 -22.27 25.71
CA VAL A 213 8.71 -23.56 25.06
C VAL A 213 10.14 -23.55 24.48
N PRO A 214 11.20 -23.39 25.31
CA PRO A 214 12.59 -23.30 24.84
C PRO A 214 13.22 -24.64 24.47
N ALA A 215 12.67 -25.78 24.92
CA ALA A 215 13.32 -27.08 24.83
C ALA A 215 13.50 -27.61 23.39
N PRO A 216 12.53 -27.45 22.45
CA PRO A 216 12.75 -27.82 21.05
C PRO A 216 13.80 -26.95 20.34
N LEU A 217 14.01 -25.70 20.77
CA LEU A 217 15.02 -24.80 20.21
C LEU A 217 16.43 -25.06 20.79
N SER A 218 16.56 -24.94 22.11
CA SER A 218 17.85 -25.12 22.83
C SER A 218 18.32 -26.56 22.89
N GLY A 219 17.37 -27.50 22.84
CA GLY A 219 17.64 -28.92 22.95
C GLY A 219 17.84 -29.46 24.35
N GLU A 220 17.69 -28.62 25.38
CA GLU A 220 17.83 -28.94 26.80
C GLU A 220 16.59 -28.49 27.58
N LYS A 221 16.34 -29.09 28.75
CA LYS A 221 15.25 -28.64 29.63
C LYS A 221 15.72 -27.47 30.48
N GLN A 222 15.10 -26.31 30.27
CA GLN A 222 15.33 -25.09 31.05
C GLN A 222 14.30 -24.95 32.18
N ALA A 223 14.60 -24.09 33.16
CA ALA A 223 13.62 -23.62 34.13
C ALA A 223 12.70 -22.57 33.46
N LEU A 224 11.40 -22.63 33.75
CA LEU A 224 10.38 -21.79 33.12
C LEU A 224 9.71 -20.84 34.13
N PRO A 225 9.19 -19.68 33.69
CA PRO A 225 9.38 -19.07 32.36
C PRO A 225 10.77 -18.42 32.22
N ILE A 226 11.35 -18.43 31.01
CA ILE A 226 12.53 -17.62 30.69
C ILE A 226 12.06 -16.22 30.25
N GLN A 227 12.76 -15.17 30.68
CA GLN A 227 12.49 -13.77 30.32
C GLN A 227 13.80 -13.02 30.06
N ASN A 228 13.71 -11.88 29.35
CA ASN A 228 14.83 -10.95 29.21
C ASN A 228 15.29 -10.47 30.62
N PRO A 229 16.60 -10.31 30.87
CA PRO A 229 17.11 -9.87 32.18
C PRO A 229 16.51 -8.56 32.72
N ALA A 230 16.02 -7.67 31.87
CA ALA A 230 15.41 -6.41 32.26
C ALA A 230 13.93 -6.52 32.70
N TYR A 231 13.28 -7.66 32.51
CA TYR A 231 11.82 -7.77 32.68
C TYR A 231 11.37 -7.59 34.15
N ASP A 232 12.14 -8.08 35.12
CA ASP A 232 11.87 -7.87 36.53
C ASP A 232 12.09 -6.41 36.96
N GLU A 233 13.13 -5.75 36.42
CA GLU A 233 13.37 -4.32 36.64
C GLU A 233 12.24 -3.47 36.04
N PHE A 234 11.80 -3.79 34.82
CA PHE A 234 10.67 -3.14 34.16
C PHE A 234 9.40 -3.24 35.02
N LYS A 235 9.05 -4.45 35.49
CA LYS A 235 7.90 -4.65 36.39
C LYS A 235 8.01 -3.83 37.68
N GLN A 236 9.20 -3.76 38.29
CA GLN A 236 9.39 -2.96 39.50
C GLN A 236 9.18 -1.47 39.22
N ARG A 237 9.76 -0.94 38.13
CA ARG A 237 9.55 0.46 37.70
C ARG A 237 8.08 0.77 37.41
N MET A 238 7.33 -0.17 36.84
CA MET A 238 5.88 -0.03 36.64
C MET A 238 5.12 0.00 37.98
N ALA A 239 5.44 -0.91 38.91
CA ALA A 239 4.82 -0.94 40.23
C ALA A 239 5.12 0.32 41.05
N ASP A 240 6.35 0.83 41.00
CA ASP A 240 6.77 2.09 41.65
C ASP A 240 6.02 3.31 41.06
N ALA A 241 5.65 3.25 39.78
CA ALA A 241 4.81 4.24 39.10
C ALA A 241 3.29 4.04 39.31
N GLY A 242 2.87 3.04 40.09
CA GLY A 242 1.46 2.73 40.36
C GLY A 242 0.74 1.92 39.27
N ILE A 243 1.48 1.39 38.29
CA ILE A 243 0.96 0.69 37.12
C ILE A 243 0.88 -0.81 37.40
N ALA A 244 -0.28 -1.41 37.17
CA ALA A 244 -0.46 -2.84 37.29
C ALA A 244 0.11 -3.57 36.06
N VAL A 245 0.97 -4.57 36.29
CA VAL A 245 1.45 -5.49 35.23
C VAL A 245 0.91 -6.89 35.53
N PHE A 246 0.01 -7.37 34.67
CA PHE A 246 -0.47 -8.74 34.70
C PHE A 246 0.53 -9.64 33.98
N ASN A 247 1.35 -10.36 34.75
CA ASN A 247 2.37 -11.27 34.22
C ASN A 247 1.74 -12.64 33.89
N SER A 248 1.49 -12.91 32.61
CA SER A 248 0.91 -14.16 32.11
C SER A 248 1.93 -15.31 31.97
N ALA A 249 3.24 -15.04 32.03
CA ALA A 249 4.28 -16.06 31.83
C ALA A 249 4.23 -17.23 32.84
N PRO A 250 4.01 -17.02 34.16
CA PRO A 250 3.86 -18.12 35.11
C PRO A 250 2.61 -18.98 34.86
N ILE A 251 1.52 -18.39 34.34
CA ILE A 251 0.28 -19.11 34.04
C ILE A 251 0.54 -20.12 32.92
N LEU A 252 1.15 -19.69 31.82
CA LEU A 252 1.48 -20.56 30.68
C LEU A 252 2.55 -21.59 31.05
N ALA A 253 3.56 -21.22 31.84
CA ALA A 253 4.56 -22.16 32.33
C ALA A 253 3.93 -23.26 33.22
N GLN A 254 3.09 -22.88 34.19
CA GLN A 254 2.39 -23.83 35.07
C GLN A 254 1.41 -24.72 34.30
N GLN A 255 0.68 -24.16 33.33
CA GLN A 255 -0.19 -24.94 32.44
C GLN A 255 0.63 -25.98 31.67
N PHE A 256 1.73 -25.58 31.04
CA PHE A 256 2.60 -26.48 30.27
C PHE A 256 3.21 -27.57 31.15
N GLU A 257 3.72 -27.22 32.34
CA GLU A 257 4.28 -28.20 33.28
C GLU A 257 3.23 -29.21 33.79
N SER A 258 1.98 -28.77 34.01
CA SER A 258 0.93 -29.63 34.56
C SER A 258 0.20 -30.50 33.53
N THR A 259 -0.03 -29.99 32.31
CA THR A 259 -0.76 -30.73 31.26
C THR A 259 0.16 -31.46 30.29
N GLN A 260 1.43 -31.03 30.17
CA GLN A 260 2.36 -31.40 29.09
C GLN A 260 1.85 -31.02 27.67
N VAL A 261 0.82 -30.19 27.57
CA VAL A 261 0.31 -29.62 26.32
C VAL A 261 0.91 -28.23 26.14
N ALA A 262 1.55 -27.99 24.99
CA ALA A 262 2.24 -26.73 24.75
C ALA A 262 1.23 -25.56 24.58
N PRO A 263 1.46 -24.41 25.25
CA PRO A 263 0.58 -23.25 25.16
C PRO A 263 0.82 -22.39 23.90
N TYR A 264 1.65 -22.85 22.94
CA TYR A 264 1.93 -22.19 21.66
C TYR A 264 1.72 -23.15 20.50
N LEU A 265 1.24 -22.59 19.39
CA LEU A 265 1.19 -23.27 18.09
C LEU A 265 2.62 -23.67 17.66
N VAL A 266 2.77 -24.77 16.92
CA VAL A 266 4.08 -25.39 16.64
C VAL A 266 4.88 -24.57 15.64
N THR A 267 4.22 -24.10 14.58
CA THR A 267 4.82 -23.41 13.42
C THR A 267 4.42 -21.94 13.31
N ASP A 268 3.81 -21.40 14.35
CA ASP A 268 3.26 -20.03 14.42
C ASP A 268 3.83 -19.26 15.64
N THR A 269 3.75 -17.93 15.66
CA THR A 269 4.19 -17.07 16.77
C THR A 269 3.24 -17.10 17.96
N HIS A 270 1.95 -17.36 17.73
CA HIS A 270 0.89 -17.15 18.72
C HIS A 270 0.71 -18.34 19.68
N TRP A 271 0.06 -18.05 20.80
CA TRP A 271 -0.43 -19.06 21.74
C TRP A 271 -1.44 -20.02 21.09
N THR A 272 -1.67 -21.19 21.69
CA THR A 272 -2.83 -22.05 21.36
C THR A 272 -4.13 -21.47 21.95
N PRO A 273 -5.32 -21.93 21.51
CA PRO A 273 -6.58 -21.47 22.11
C PRO A 273 -6.66 -21.76 23.61
N ASP A 274 -6.15 -22.92 24.04
CA ASP A 274 -6.09 -23.30 25.46
C ASP A 274 -5.09 -22.47 26.27
N GLY A 275 -3.96 -22.07 25.65
CA GLY A 275 -2.97 -21.18 26.26
C GLY A 275 -3.55 -19.77 26.46
N MET A 276 -4.13 -19.22 25.39
CA MET A 276 -4.83 -17.94 25.43
C MET A 276 -5.98 -17.94 26.45
N ASP A 277 -6.78 -19.02 26.51
CA ASP A 277 -7.91 -19.09 27.44
C ASP A 277 -7.47 -19.13 28.90
N ALA A 278 -6.34 -19.79 29.21
CA ALA A 278 -5.75 -19.75 30.55
C ALA A 278 -5.31 -18.33 30.94
N VAL A 279 -4.75 -17.57 30.01
CA VAL A 279 -4.39 -16.16 30.20
C VAL A 279 -5.65 -15.29 30.36
N ALA A 280 -6.64 -15.46 29.49
CA ALA A 280 -7.92 -14.74 29.55
C ALA A 280 -8.64 -14.98 30.88
N LYS A 281 -8.63 -16.23 31.38
CA LYS A 281 -9.19 -16.60 32.68
C LYS A 281 -8.47 -15.91 33.84
N GLY A 282 -7.14 -16.01 33.89
CA GLY A 282 -6.35 -15.37 34.95
C GLY A 282 -6.50 -13.85 34.95
N LEU A 283 -6.57 -13.24 33.77
CA LEU A 283 -6.81 -11.81 33.59
C LEU A 283 -8.23 -11.44 34.05
N ALA A 284 -9.24 -12.23 33.72
CA ALA A 284 -10.61 -12.02 34.20
C ALA A 284 -10.70 -12.12 35.73
N GLU A 285 -10.03 -13.08 36.36
CA GLU A 285 -9.96 -13.22 37.82
C GLU A 285 -9.28 -12.01 38.47
N PHE A 286 -8.17 -11.52 37.88
CA PHE A 286 -7.49 -10.31 38.31
C PHE A 286 -8.38 -9.06 38.20
N LEU A 287 -9.01 -8.84 37.05
CA LEU A 287 -9.91 -7.70 36.82
C LEU A 287 -11.17 -7.78 37.70
N GLN A 288 -11.74 -8.96 37.89
CA GLN A 288 -12.89 -9.17 38.79
C GLN A 288 -12.54 -8.76 40.22
N HIS A 289 -11.42 -9.25 40.76
CA HIS A 289 -11.01 -8.94 42.12
C HIS A 289 -10.70 -7.45 42.31
N ARG A 290 -10.11 -6.80 41.31
CA ARG A 290 -9.69 -5.39 41.38
C ARG A 290 -10.82 -4.39 41.15
N TYR A 291 -11.69 -4.62 40.17
CA TYR A 291 -12.66 -3.62 39.68
C TYR A 291 -14.13 -4.00 39.85
N PHE A 292 -14.43 -5.28 40.13
CA PHE A 292 -15.79 -5.82 40.22
C PHE A 292 -16.01 -6.72 41.46
N PRO A 293 -15.53 -6.37 42.67
CA PRO A 293 -15.40 -7.31 43.81
C PRO A 293 -16.73 -7.77 44.45
N SER A 294 -17.86 -7.17 44.09
CA SER A 294 -19.17 -7.39 44.74
C SER A 294 -20.30 -7.71 43.76
N GLU A 295 -19.99 -8.00 42.49
CA GLU A 295 -21.00 -8.21 41.45
C GLU A 295 -21.15 -9.69 41.08
N GLU A 296 -22.36 -10.20 41.22
CA GLU A 296 -22.71 -11.59 40.91
C GLU A 296 -22.73 -11.81 39.38
N LYS A 297 -21.97 -12.80 38.89
CA LYS A 297 -21.89 -13.13 37.46
C LYS A 297 -23.20 -13.77 36.99
N LYS A 298 -23.99 -13.02 36.21
CA LYS A 298 -25.10 -13.57 35.42
C LYS A 298 -24.56 -14.08 34.09
N PRO A 299 -25.04 -15.22 33.56
CA PRO A 299 -24.62 -15.69 32.25
C PRO A 299 -25.14 -14.75 31.15
N VAL A 300 -24.22 -14.06 30.48
CA VAL A 300 -24.43 -13.20 29.30
C VAL A 300 -23.79 -13.81 28.06
N TYR A 301 -22.68 -14.56 28.22
CA TYR A 301 -21.88 -15.14 27.14
C TYR A 301 -21.71 -16.65 27.32
N THR A 302 -21.73 -17.38 26.20
CA THR A 302 -21.51 -18.84 26.14
C THR A 302 -20.47 -19.19 25.09
N ARG A 303 -19.98 -20.44 25.11
CA ARG A 303 -18.94 -20.95 24.19
C ARG A 303 -19.44 -22.12 23.36
N ASN A 304 -19.07 -22.13 22.08
CA ASN A 304 -19.22 -23.26 21.17
C ASN A 304 -17.83 -23.70 20.65
N PRO A 305 -17.47 -24.99 20.75
CA PRO A 305 -16.21 -25.49 20.19
C PRO A 305 -16.30 -25.62 18.67
N VAL A 306 -15.31 -25.08 17.95
CA VAL A 306 -15.17 -25.20 16.49
C VAL A 306 -13.76 -25.67 16.17
N VAL A 307 -13.66 -26.67 15.28
CA VAL A 307 -12.37 -27.17 14.80
C VAL A 307 -11.89 -26.29 13.65
N GLN A 308 -10.66 -25.81 13.75
CA GLN A 308 -9.98 -24.99 12.74
C GLN A 308 -8.65 -25.64 12.36
N MET A 309 -8.22 -25.45 11.11
CA MET A 309 -6.98 -26.03 10.58
C MET A 309 -6.34 -25.02 9.64
N ALA A 310 -5.10 -24.63 9.94
CA ALA A 310 -4.36 -23.62 9.19
C ALA A 310 -2.84 -23.86 9.27
N PRO A 311 -2.06 -23.34 8.31
CA PRO A 311 -0.62 -23.21 8.45
C PRO A 311 -0.25 -22.11 9.47
N GLY A 312 0.93 -22.21 10.07
CA GLY A 312 1.44 -21.19 10.98
C GLY A 312 2.21 -20.06 10.28
N ASP A 313 2.16 -18.85 10.84
CA ASP A 313 2.81 -17.66 10.28
C ASP A 313 4.34 -17.81 10.10
N ILE A 314 5.06 -18.44 11.04
CA ILE A 314 6.51 -18.68 10.92
C ILE A 314 6.83 -19.64 9.78
N ALA A 315 5.96 -20.62 9.49
CA ALA A 315 6.12 -21.49 8.32
C ALA A 315 5.98 -20.70 7.00
N ALA A 316 5.06 -19.74 6.93
CA ALA A 316 4.97 -18.82 5.79
C ALA A 316 6.21 -17.91 5.70
N MET A 317 6.75 -17.44 6.82
CA MET A 317 7.98 -16.62 6.87
C MET A 317 9.22 -17.36 6.34
N LEU A 318 9.23 -18.70 6.29
CA LEU A 318 10.32 -19.47 5.67
C LEU A 318 10.35 -19.35 4.14
N LYS A 319 9.32 -18.81 3.46
CA LYS A 319 9.27 -18.68 1.98
C LYS A 319 9.54 -20.01 1.26
N LEU A 320 9.03 -21.12 1.80
CA LEU A 320 9.12 -22.44 1.17
C LEU A 320 8.33 -22.48 -0.15
N PRO A 321 8.59 -23.44 -1.06
CA PRO A 321 7.82 -23.57 -2.30
C PRO A 321 6.32 -23.79 -2.04
N GLU A 322 5.48 -23.29 -2.93
CA GLU A 322 4.05 -23.58 -2.90
C GLU A 322 3.79 -25.09 -2.93
N GLY A 323 2.92 -25.57 -2.05
CA GLY A 323 2.65 -27.01 -1.86
C GLY A 323 3.75 -27.79 -1.11
N SER A 324 4.74 -27.12 -0.50
CA SER A 324 5.73 -27.80 0.35
C SER A 324 5.04 -28.48 1.54
N THR A 325 5.37 -29.75 1.76
CA THR A 325 4.82 -30.59 2.84
C THR A 325 5.75 -30.69 4.04
N LEU A 326 6.76 -29.80 4.14
CA LEU A 326 7.77 -29.85 5.19
C LEU A 326 7.18 -29.53 6.59
N PHE A 327 6.19 -28.65 6.63
CA PHE A 327 5.40 -28.33 7.81
C PHE A 327 3.93 -28.55 7.45
N ALA A 328 3.23 -29.36 8.24
CA ALA A 328 1.81 -29.61 8.04
C ALA A 328 0.96 -28.53 8.73
N ASP A 329 -0.23 -28.28 8.19
CA ASP A 329 -1.25 -27.47 8.86
C ASP A 329 -1.56 -28.05 10.25
N GLN A 330 -1.72 -27.19 11.24
CA GLN A 330 -2.04 -27.59 12.60
C GLN A 330 -3.56 -27.45 12.81
N THR A 331 -4.20 -28.52 13.31
CA THR A 331 -5.59 -28.50 13.74
C THR A 331 -5.70 -28.06 15.20
N VAL A 332 -6.61 -27.14 15.50
CA VAL A 332 -6.96 -26.71 16.86
C VAL A 332 -8.47 -26.68 17.06
N THR A 333 -8.92 -26.64 18.32
CA THR A 333 -10.33 -26.35 18.65
C THR A 333 -10.41 -24.96 19.28
N VAL A 334 -11.01 -24.01 18.58
CA VAL A 334 -11.31 -22.67 19.10
C VAL A 334 -12.65 -22.67 19.84
N GLN A 335 -12.81 -21.78 20.81
CA GLN A 335 -14.05 -21.64 21.59
C GLN A 335 -14.77 -20.36 21.16
N GLN A 336 -15.62 -20.42 20.15
CA GLN A 336 -16.38 -19.25 19.69
C GLN A 336 -17.30 -18.75 20.80
N VAL A 337 -17.26 -17.46 21.11
CA VAL A 337 -18.05 -16.85 22.16
C VAL A 337 -19.24 -16.11 21.56
N HIS A 338 -20.42 -16.36 22.11
CA HIS A 338 -21.66 -15.71 21.68
C HIS A 338 -22.46 -15.23 22.88
N ALA A 339 -23.09 -14.07 22.73
CA ALA A 339 -24.05 -13.56 23.68
C ALA A 339 -25.35 -14.40 23.68
N VAL A 340 -25.91 -14.65 24.87
CA VAL A 340 -27.18 -15.34 25.10
C VAL A 340 -28.24 -14.44 25.76
N ALA A 341 -27.92 -13.16 25.92
CA ALA A 341 -28.79 -12.11 26.44
C ALA A 341 -28.52 -10.79 25.69
N ASP A 342 -29.41 -9.82 25.81
CA ASP A 342 -29.20 -8.48 25.25
C ASP A 342 -27.97 -7.81 25.89
N VAL A 343 -26.91 -7.64 25.09
CA VAL A 343 -25.67 -7.01 25.53
C VAL A 343 -25.81 -5.48 25.42
N PRO A 344 -25.46 -4.71 26.47
CA PRO A 344 -25.36 -3.25 26.35
C PRO A 344 -24.38 -2.84 25.24
N PRO A 345 -24.65 -1.78 24.47
CA PRO A 345 -23.70 -1.29 23.45
C PRO A 345 -22.29 -1.09 24.00
N LEU A 346 -21.26 -1.47 23.24
CA LEU A 346 -19.84 -1.50 23.68
C LEU A 346 -19.31 -0.16 24.20
N VAL A 347 -19.92 0.98 23.83
CA VAL A 347 -19.63 2.30 24.43
C VAL A 347 -19.81 2.29 25.96
N TYR A 348 -20.72 1.48 26.49
CA TYR A 348 -20.98 1.29 27.92
C TYR A 348 -20.17 0.15 28.57
N ALA A 349 -19.32 -0.56 27.82
CA ALA A 349 -18.38 -1.51 28.41
C ALA A 349 -17.51 -0.79 29.45
N GLU A 350 -17.19 -1.45 30.57
CA GLU A 350 -16.35 -0.87 31.63
C GLU A 350 -14.86 -1.19 31.44
N VAL A 351 -14.55 -2.11 30.51
CA VAL A 351 -13.21 -2.55 30.13
C VAL A 351 -12.99 -2.22 28.67
N LEU A 352 -11.81 -1.65 28.35
CA LEU A 352 -11.29 -1.50 26.99
C LEU A 352 -9.99 -2.31 26.88
N LEU A 353 -9.90 -3.18 25.88
CA LEU A 353 -8.66 -3.88 25.53
C LEU A 353 -7.99 -3.21 24.32
N LEU A 354 -6.76 -2.77 24.51
CA LEU A 354 -5.79 -2.47 23.46
C LEU A 354 -4.95 -3.74 23.25
N GLY A 355 -4.68 -4.14 22.01
CA GLY A 355 -3.96 -5.39 21.75
C GLY A 355 -3.37 -5.48 20.35
N ASP A 356 -2.60 -6.56 20.11
CA ASP A 356 -2.00 -6.87 18.81
C ASP A 356 -2.56 -8.17 18.19
N SER A 357 -1.80 -8.83 17.31
CA SER A 357 -2.21 -10.10 16.71
C SER A 357 -2.38 -11.21 17.74
N PHE A 358 -1.74 -11.16 18.91
CA PHE A 358 -2.00 -12.06 20.05
C PHE A 358 -3.44 -11.94 20.55
N ALA A 359 -3.96 -10.71 20.68
CA ALA A 359 -5.38 -10.52 20.99
C ALA A 359 -6.32 -10.97 19.86
N ASN A 360 -5.89 -10.81 18.60
CA ASN A 360 -6.74 -10.94 17.40
C ASN A 360 -6.74 -12.32 16.71
N ILE A 361 -5.77 -13.20 17.00
CA ILE A 361 -5.45 -14.42 16.25
C ILE A 361 -6.66 -15.34 15.98
N TYR A 362 -7.60 -15.43 16.93
CA TYR A 362 -8.84 -16.22 16.80
C TYR A 362 -10.11 -15.35 16.71
N SER A 363 -9.97 -14.02 16.63
CA SER A 363 -11.08 -13.06 16.49
C SER A 363 -11.33 -12.68 15.03
N ALA A 364 -10.27 -12.56 14.24
CA ALA A 364 -10.29 -12.06 12.86
C ALA A 364 -10.05 -13.18 11.84
N LYS A 365 -10.99 -13.35 10.91
CA LYS A 365 -11.02 -14.44 9.92
C LYS A 365 -9.82 -14.42 8.97
N GLU A 366 -9.27 -13.24 8.72
CA GLU A 366 -8.08 -12.98 7.89
C GLU A 366 -6.82 -13.64 8.47
N MET A 367 -6.80 -13.93 9.77
CA MET A 367 -5.72 -14.65 10.43
C MET A 367 -5.74 -16.16 10.13
N GLY A 368 -6.78 -16.68 9.46
CA GLY A 368 -6.90 -18.09 9.07
C GLY A 368 -7.31 -19.06 10.20
N TRP A 369 -7.23 -18.63 11.47
CA TRP A 369 -7.46 -19.49 12.63
C TRP A 369 -8.89 -19.46 13.20
N GLY A 370 -9.81 -18.72 12.58
CA GLY A 370 -11.22 -18.66 12.97
C GLY A 370 -11.70 -17.23 13.30
N GLU A 371 -12.91 -17.13 13.85
CA GLU A 371 -13.60 -15.87 14.15
C GLU A 371 -14.28 -15.97 15.53
N HIS A 372 -14.49 -14.82 16.19
CA HIS A 372 -15.20 -14.70 17.49
C HIS A 372 -14.65 -15.56 18.65
N ALA A 373 -13.36 -15.88 18.66
CA ALA A 373 -12.76 -16.77 19.65
C ALA A 373 -11.41 -16.29 20.23
N GLY A 374 -10.99 -15.04 19.99
CA GLY A 374 -9.72 -14.48 20.48
C GLY A 374 -9.79 -13.92 21.90
N LEU A 375 -8.76 -13.16 22.30
CA LEU A 375 -8.53 -12.81 23.70
C LEU A 375 -9.65 -11.96 24.29
N VAL A 376 -10.20 -11.03 23.49
CA VAL A 376 -11.32 -10.18 23.86
C VAL A 376 -12.54 -11.03 24.17
N GLU A 377 -12.91 -11.91 23.23
CA GLU A 377 -14.06 -12.80 23.35
C GLU A 377 -13.93 -13.75 24.56
N GLN A 378 -12.75 -14.33 24.80
CA GLN A 378 -12.56 -15.17 26.00
C GLN A 378 -12.61 -14.36 27.29
N LEU A 379 -12.17 -13.10 27.28
CA LEU A 379 -12.28 -12.21 28.43
C LEU A 379 -13.75 -11.84 28.70
N GLU A 380 -14.56 -11.60 27.65
CA GLU A 380 -16.02 -11.42 27.78
C GLU A 380 -16.69 -12.65 28.40
N PHE A 381 -16.32 -13.86 27.99
CA PHE A 381 -16.83 -15.09 28.59
C PHE A 381 -16.43 -15.24 30.05
N HIS A 382 -15.17 -15.03 30.42
CA HIS A 382 -14.75 -15.22 31.82
C HIS A 382 -15.25 -14.11 32.75
N LEU A 383 -15.38 -12.87 32.28
CA LEU A 383 -16.01 -11.78 33.04
C LEU A 383 -17.55 -11.85 33.05
N GLN A 384 -18.15 -12.47 32.03
CA GLN A 384 -19.58 -12.39 31.71
C GLN A 384 -20.06 -10.94 31.52
N ARG A 385 -19.23 -10.12 30.85
CA ARG A 385 -19.44 -8.68 30.61
C ARG A 385 -18.84 -8.25 29.26
N PRO A 386 -19.40 -7.23 28.60
CA PRO A 386 -18.82 -6.69 27.37
C PRO A 386 -17.45 -6.06 27.58
N VAL A 387 -16.56 -6.29 26.61
CA VAL A 387 -15.22 -5.72 26.55
C VAL A 387 -15.07 -4.96 25.24
N ALA A 388 -14.88 -3.64 25.32
CA ALA A 388 -14.56 -2.85 24.12
C ALA A 388 -13.15 -3.20 23.63
N ARG A 389 -12.88 -3.08 22.33
CA ARG A 389 -11.56 -3.39 21.74
C ARG A 389 -11.05 -2.32 20.78
N LEU A 390 -9.75 -2.07 20.81
CA LEU A 390 -8.98 -1.37 19.77
C LEU A 390 -7.71 -2.18 19.50
N VAL A 391 -7.78 -3.04 18.50
CA VAL A 391 -6.74 -4.04 18.20
C VAL A 391 -6.25 -3.82 16.78
N ARG A 392 -4.93 -3.85 16.59
CA ARG A 392 -4.29 -3.76 15.27
C ARG A 392 -3.14 -4.74 15.23
N ASN A 393 -3.11 -5.54 14.17
CA ASN A 393 -1.99 -6.44 13.92
C ASN A 393 -0.74 -5.58 13.64
N ASP A 394 0.38 -5.93 14.27
CA ASP A 394 1.69 -5.27 14.18
C ASP A 394 1.80 -3.88 14.87
N ASN A 395 3.04 -3.47 15.18
CA ASN A 395 3.41 -2.19 15.84
C ASN A 395 2.78 -1.95 17.23
N ALA A 396 2.65 -3.01 18.04
CA ALA A 396 1.90 -3.00 19.31
C ALA A 396 2.41 -2.00 20.36
N ALA A 397 3.69 -1.60 20.29
CA ALA A 397 4.29 -0.58 21.16
C ALA A 397 3.58 0.79 21.09
N TYR A 398 2.90 1.13 19.98
CA TYR A 398 2.19 2.40 19.84
C TYR A 398 0.85 2.36 19.10
N ALA A 399 0.61 1.41 18.20
CA ALA A 399 -0.47 1.51 17.22
C ALA A 399 -1.89 1.54 17.83
N SER A 400 -2.16 0.71 18.85
CA SER A 400 -3.46 0.69 19.53
C SER A 400 -3.69 1.91 20.45
N ARG A 401 -2.62 2.51 20.98
CA ARG A 401 -2.67 3.81 21.68
C ARG A 401 -2.94 4.97 20.72
N GLU A 402 -2.42 4.86 19.49
CA GLU A 402 -2.66 5.82 18.41
C GLU A 402 -4.13 5.76 17.96
N MET A 403 -4.67 4.57 17.71
CA MET A 403 -6.12 4.39 17.47
C MET A 403 -6.99 5.02 18.58
N LEU A 404 -6.60 4.85 19.84
CA LEU A 404 -7.28 5.45 20.99
C LEU A 404 -7.23 6.99 21.00
N ARG A 405 -6.10 7.58 20.60
CA ARG A 405 -5.93 9.04 20.42
C ARG A 405 -6.77 9.54 19.25
N ASP A 406 -6.78 8.80 18.14
CA ASP A 406 -7.43 9.25 16.92
C ASP A 406 -8.96 9.26 17.08
N GLU A 407 -9.54 8.34 17.87
CA GLU A 407 -10.93 8.41 18.30
C GLU A 407 -11.25 9.69 19.10
N TRP A 408 -10.34 10.14 19.97
CA TRP A 408 -10.46 11.44 20.65
C TRP A 408 -10.38 12.62 19.67
N ILE A 409 -9.54 12.53 18.63
CA ILE A 409 -9.44 13.55 17.57
C ILE A 409 -10.72 13.60 16.73
N ARG A 410 -11.37 12.46 16.47
CA ARG A 410 -12.69 12.36 15.82
C ARG A 410 -13.86 12.90 16.67
N GLY A 411 -13.59 13.34 17.90
CA GLY A 411 -14.60 13.88 18.82
C GLY A 411 -15.39 12.80 19.58
N HIS A 412 -15.02 11.53 19.45
CA HIS A 412 -15.53 10.46 20.31
C HIS A 412 -14.80 10.46 21.65
N ASN A 413 -15.42 9.89 22.69
CA ASN A 413 -14.74 9.60 23.95
C ASN A 413 -14.71 8.08 24.19
N PRO A 414 -13.73 7.36 23.63
CA PRO A 414 -13.61 5.90 23.80
C PRO A 414 -13.36 5.47 25.26
N LEU A 415 -12.90 6.41 26.10
CA LEU A 415 -12.68 6.21 27.54
C LEU A 415 -13.95 6.46 28.39
N LEU A 416 -15.06 6.90 27.78
CA LEU A 416 -16.31 7.14 28.49
C LEU A 416 -16.81 5.84 29.15
N GLY A 417 -17.12 5.90 30.44
CA GLY A 417 -17.61 4.76 31.23
C GLY A 417 -16.57 3.67 31.50
N LYS A 418 -15.32 3.80 31.02
CA LYS A 418 -14.26 2.81 31.26
C LYS A 418 -13.72 2.98 32.69
N LYS A 419 -13.57 1.86 33.41
CA LYS A 419 -12.83 1.76 34.68
C LYS A 419 -11.35 1.47 34.41
N VAL A 420 -11.08 0.67 33.39
CA VAL A 420 -9.73 0.15 33.10
C VAL A 420 -9.49 0.02 31.59
N VAL A 421 -8.30 0.44 31.17
CA VAL A 421 -7.69 0.03 29.90
C VAL A 421 -6.74 -1.14 30.18
N VAL A 422 -6.97 -2.26 29.52
CA VAL A 422 -6.05 -3.39 29.44
C VAL A 422 -5.22 -3.17 28.18
N TRP A 423 -3.90 -3.16 28.29
CA TRP A 423 -3.00 -3.04 27.13
C TRP A 423 -2.14 -4.28 26.99
N GLU A 424 -2.55 -5.14 26.06
CA GLU A 424 -1.86 -6.33 25.60
C GLU A 424 -0.86 -5.98 24.48
N PHE A 425 0.30 -6.63 24.50
CA PHE A 425 1.30 -6.62 23.44
C PHE A 425 2.30 -7.76 23.65
N ALA A 426 2.88 -8.29 22.57
CA ALA A 426 3.96 -9.27 22.67
C ALA A 426 5.20 -8.71 23.39
N ALA A 427 5.73 -9.41 24.40
CA ALA A 427 6.79 -8.92 25.29
C ALA A 427 8.10 -8.56 24.56
N ARG A 428 8.35 -9.13 23.36
CA ARG A 428 9.46 -8.74 22.46
C ARG A 428 9.48 -7.23 22.17
N GLU A 429 8.33 -6.58 22.14
CA GLU A 429 8.20 -5.14 21.87
C GLU A 429 8.95 -4.29 22.89
N LEU A 430 9.11 -4.74 24.13
CA LEU A 430 9.95 -4.06 25.13
C LEU A 430 11.42 -3.93 24.68
N ALA A 431 11.87 -4.80 23.77
CA ALA A 431 13.18 -4.75 23.15
C ALA A 431 13.15 -4.20 21.71
N SER A 432 12.17 -4.53 20.87
CA SER A 432 12.17 -4.15 19.44
C SER A 432 11.28 -2.96 19.06
N GLY A 433 10.28 -2.63 19.87
CA GLY A 433 9.21 -1.71 19.52
C GLY A 433 9.59 -0.22 19.53
N ASP A 434 8.81 0.58 18.80
CA ASP A 434 8.89 2.04 18.77
C ASP A 434 7.94 2.65 19.82
N TRP A 435 8.47 2.99 20.98
CA TRP A 435 7.73 3.47 22.15
C TRP A 435 7.43 4.96 22.09
N ARG A 436 6.71 5.37 21.03
CA ARG A 436 6.34 6.77 20.79
C ARG A 436 5.56 7.38 21.97
N VAL A 437 5.96 8.57 22.38
CA VAL A 437 5.28 9.38 23.40
C VAL A 437 4.44 10.44 22.70
N PHE A 438 3.14 10.50 22.97
CA PHE A 438 2.21 11.47 22.37
C PHE A 438 1.03 11.78 23.29
N GLU A 439 0.43 12.95 23.13
CA GLU A 439 -0.77 13.34 23.88
C GLU A 439 -1.98 12.52 23.39
N LEU A 440 -2.58 11.73 24.29
CA LEU A 440 -3.79 10.91 24.08
C LEU A 440 -5.02 11.76 23.80
N LYS A 441 -5.14 12.82 24.59
CA LYS A 441 -6.09 13.90 24.39
C LYS A 441 -5.24 15.15 24.22
N PRO A 442 -4.87 15.52 22.98
CA PRO A 442 -4.18 16.76 22.73
C PRO A 442 -4.98 17.88 23.38
N SER A 443 -4.32 18.80 24.08
CA SER A 443 -5.05 19.93 24.68
C SER A 443 -5.81 20.68 23.58
N ALA A 444 -6.92 21.36 23.89
CA ALA A 444 -7.62 22.19 22.90
C ALA A 444 -6.74 23.37 22.36
N SER A 445 -5.54 23.53 22.91
CA SER A 445 -4.46 24.43 22.49
C SER A 445 -3.27 23.72 21.80
N LYS A 446 -3.40 22.43 21.46
CA LYS A 446 -2.39 21.59 20.76
C LYS A 446 -2.99 20.59 19.76
N ALA A 447 -4.27 20.23 19.89
CA ALA A 447 -5.05 19.84 18.72
C ALA A 447 -5.08 21.07 17.80
N GLY A 448 -4.34 21.00 16.69
CA GLY A 448 -4.14 22.09 15.72
C GLY A 448 -5.40 22.47 14.94
N SER A 449 -6.43 22.92 15.66
CA SER A 449 -7.38 23.92 15.22
C SER A 449 -6.90 25.31 15.65
N GLU A 450 -5.59 25.57 15.52
CA GLU A 450 -5.22 26.90 15.04
C GLU A 450 -5.87 27.04 13.67
N SER A 451 -6.59 28.14 13.44
CA SER A 451 -7.18 28.39 12.14
C SER A 451 -6.05 28.47 11.11
N LEU A 452 -5.88 27.44 10.28
CA LEU A 452 -4.87 27.42 9.23
C LEU A 452 -4.96 28.75 8.47
N PHE A 453 -3.84 29.44 8.41
CA PHE A 453 -3.79 30.72 7.77
C PHE A 453 -4.02 30.55 6.27
N VAL A 454 -5.14 31.07 5.78
CA VAL A 454 -5.46 31.19 4.37
C VAL A 454 -5.88 32.65 4.13
N PRO A 455 -5.39 33.31 3.07
CA PRO A 455 -5.81 34.67 2.73
C PRO A 455 -7.31 34.74 2.45
N GLU A 456 -7.92 35.91 2.68
CA GLU A 456 -9.28 36.16 2.20
C GLU A 456 -9.32 36.14 0.66
N ASP A 457 -10.47 35.78 0.09
CA ASP A 457 -10.67 35.73 -1.37
C ASP A 457 -10.28 37.09 -2.02
N GLY A 458 -9.40 37.02 -3.02
CA GLY A 458 -8.81 38.18 -3.70
C GLY A 458 -7.54 38.76 -3.05
N GLN A 459 -7.00 38.17 -1.98
CA GLN A 459 -5.75 38.61 -1.34
C GLN A 459 -4.54 37.72 -1.67
N ASP A 460 -3.42 38.37 -1.99
CA ASP A 460 -2.11 37.74 -2.15
C ASP A 460 -1.27 37.96 -0.88
N VAL A 461 -0.82 36.88 -0.23
CA VAL A 461 0.08 36.97 0.94
C VAL A 461 1.39 36.24 0.63
N VAL A 462 2.52 36.93 0.79
CA VAL A 462 3.84 36.33 0.59
C VAL A 462 4.36 35.81 1.93
N LEU A 463 4.62 34.51 2.01
CA LEU A 463 5.04 33.79 3.21
C LEU A 463 6.48 33.26 3.02
N ASN A 464 7.35 33.49 3.99
CA ASN A 464 8.58 32.70 4.14
C ASN A 464 8.21 31.49 5.01
N ALA A 465 8.41 30.26 4.53
CA ALA A 465 7.93 29.07 5.21
C ALA A 465 8.97 27.94 5.28
N THR A 466 8.89 27.16 6.34
CA THR A 466 9.42 25.80 6.41
C THR A 466 8.35 24.84 5.88
N ILE A 467 8.73 23.90 5.01
CA ILE A 467 7.87 22.78 4.62
C ILE A 467 7.82 21.76 5.76
N ASN A 468 6.63 21.40 6.21
CA ASN A 468 6.42 20.34 7.20
C ASN A 468 6.09 18.99 6.53
N ALA A 469 5.23 19.01 5.51
CA ALA A 469 4.84 17.82 4.75
C ALA A 469 4.45 18.17 3.30
N VAL A 470 4.58 17.19 2.40
CA VAL A 470 4.19 17.26 0.98
C VAL A 470 3.48 15.94 0.68
N SER A 471 2.28 15.98 0.08
CA SER A 471 1.55 14.77 -0.33
C SER A 471 2.26 14.05 -1.48
N GLU A 472 1.89 12.80 -1.75
CA GLU A 472 2.53 12.00 -2.81
C GLU A 472 2.48 12.71 -4.16
N ILE A 473 3.60 12.73 -4.88
CA ILE A 473 3.67 13.29 -6.24
C ILE A 473 3.92 12.12 -7.19
N PRO A 474 2.98 11.83 -8.12
CA PRO A 474 3.13 10.71 -9.04
C PRO A 474 4.34 10.92 -9.96
N VAL A 475 4.98 9.82 -10.34
CA VAL A 475 6.10 9.84 -11.28
C VAL A 475 5.57 10.21 -12.67
N PRO A 476 6.22 11.10 -13.44
CA PRO A 476 5.78 11.41 -14.79
C PRO A 476 5.65 10.15 -15.65
N GLY A 477 4.48 9.98 -16.28
CA GLY A 477 4.15 8.79 -17.07
C GLY A 477 3.66 7.56 -16.28
N SER A 478 3.70 7.55 -14.95
CA SER A 478 3.13 6.45 -14.14
C SER A 478 1.61 6.55 -13.94
N VAL A 479 0.97 7.59 -14.50
CA VAL A 479 -0.45 7.94 -14.34
C VAL A 479 -1.03 8.48 -15.65
N PRO A 480 -2.35 8.32 -15.92
CA PRO A 480 -2.98 8.75 -17.18
C PRO A 480 -3.01 10.27 -17.40
N TYR A 481 -2.98 11.05 -16.33
CA TYR A 481 -3.09 12.51 -16.37
C TYR A 481 -1.71 13.17 -16.43
N ARG A 482 -1.58 14.17 -17.30
CA ARG A 482 -0.32 14.88 -17.55
C ARG A 482 -0.05 16.04 -16.59
N ASP A 483 -1.08 16.46 -15.87
CA ASP A 483 -1.06 17.56 -14.89
C ASP A 483 -1.55 17.06 -13.53
N HIS A 484 -0.96 17.54 -12.44
CA HIS A 484 -1.29 17.12 -11.07
C HIS A 484 -1.02 18.24 -10.06
N VAL A 485 -1.85 18.34 -9.02
CA VAL A 485 -1.64 19.22 -7.85
C VAL A 485 -1.40 18.40 -6.58
N CYS A 486 -0.43 18.80 -5.76
CA CYS A 486 -0.18 18.19 -4.45
C CYS A 486 -0.58 19.16 -3.33
N MET A 487 -0.90 18.63 -2.16
CA MET A 487 -1.15 19.39 -0.94
C MET A 487 0.15 19.50 -0.12
N VAL A 488 0.44 20.71 0.35
CA VAL A 488 1.67 21.04 1.09
C VAL A 488 1.31 21.71 2.41
N HIS A 489 1.94 21.27 3.50
CA HIS A 489 1.85 21.89 4.83
C HIS A 489 3.06 22.81 5.05
N PHE A 490 2.76 24.08 5.28
CA PHE A 490 3.72 25.16 5.53
C PHE A 490 3.63 25.61 6.98
N LYS A 491 4.78 25.94 7.56
CA LYS A 491 4.90 26.69 8.82
C LYS A 491 5.72 27.95 8.57
N GLU A 492 5.20 29.13 8.90
CA GLU A 492 5.92 30.39 8.74
C GLU A 492 7.24 30.40 9.52
N VAL A 493 8.26 31.07 8.99
CA VAL A 493 9.62 31.08 9.57
C VAL A 493 9.76 32.11 10.68
N ASP A 494 9.18 33.30 10.47
CA ASP A 494 9.28 34.45 11.35
C ASP A 494 7.98 34.68 12.16
N GLY A 495 7.10 33.67 12.22
CA GLY A 495 5.77 33.74 12.85
C GLY A 495 5.18 32.37 13.13
N GLU A 496 4.03 32.33 13.82
CA GLU A 496 3.38 31.08 14.24
C GLU A 496 2.36 30.54 13.21
N ARG A 497 2.21 31.18 12.04
CA ARG A 497 1.16 30.80 11.08
C ARG A 497 1.49 29.48 10.38
N GLU A 498 0.61 28.50 10.52
CA GLU A 498 0.60 27.30 9.69
C GLU A 498 -0.47 27.40 8.59
N SER A 499 -0.14 26.92 7.40
CA SER A 499 -1.00 26.96 6.22
C SER A 499 -0.96 25.61 5.50
N ILE A 500 -2.09 25.18 4.96
CA ILE A 500 -2.12 24.08 3.98
C ILE A 500 -2.58 24.65 2.66
N ALA A 501 -1.83 24.39 1.60
CA ALA A 501 -2.17 24.84 0.27
C ALA A 501 -1.97 23.75 -0.78
N PHE A 502 -2.82 23.78 -1.81
CA PHE A 502 -2.55 23.08 -3.05
C PHE A 502 -1.46 23.81 -3.83
N MET A 503 -0.67 23.02 -4.56
CA MET A 503 0.36 23.50 -5.48
C MET A 503 0.34 22.62 -6.73
N ARG A 504 0.49 23.22 -7.92
CA ARG A 504 0.77 22.44 -9.14
C ARG A 504 2.10 21.71 -8.97
N SER A 505 2.07 20.38 -8.94
CA SER A 505 3.27 19.55 -8.77
C SER A 505 3.81 19.03 -10.10
N MET A 506 2.94 18.77 -11.07
CA MET A 506 3.28 18.32 -12.41
C MET A 506 2.49 19.10 -13.46
N GLN A 507 3.12 19.39 -14.61
CA GLN A 507 2.46 19.90 -15.80
C GLN A 507 3.05 19.23 -17.05
N ASP A 508 2.22 18.82 -18.00
CA ASP A 508 2.66 18.23 -19.29
C ASP A 508 3.62 17.02 -19.13
N ASN A 509 3.46 16.20 -18.08
CA ASN A 509 4.42 15.16 -17.65
C ASN A 509 5.82 15.70 -17.27
N LYS A 510 5.89 16.91 -16.71
CA LYS A 510 7.11 17.50 -16.15
C LYS A 510 6.87 17.92 -14.71
N LEU A 511 7.71 17.44 -13.81
CA LEU A 511 7.69 17.85 -12.41
C LEU A 511 8.06 19.34 -12.29
N SER A 512 7.39 20.01 -11.36
CA SER A 512 7.72 21.37 -10.93
C SER A 512 8.61 21.36 -9.69
N GLU A 513 9.01 22.54 -9.24
CA GLU A 513 9.95 22.72 -8.12
C GLU A 513 9.50 22.06 -6.80
N VAL A 514 8.19 21.96 -6.53
CA VAL A 514 7.65 21.32 -5.31
C VAL A 514 8.03 19.84 -5.21
N ALA A 515 8.33 19.17 -6.33
CA ALA A 515 8.79 17.78 -6.32
C ALA A 515 10.23 17.61 -5.80
N GLU A 516 11.03 18.68 -5.70
CA GLU A 516 12.32 18.68 -5.00
C GLU A 516 12.20 18.98 -3.50
N TRP A 517 11.03 19.43 -3.02
CA TRP A 517 10.83 19.87 -1.65
C TRP A 517 10.74 18.70 -0.68
N LYS A 518 11.21 18.94 0.54
CA LYS A 518 11.22 17.97 1.65
C LYS A 518 10.84 18.67 2.96
N PRO A 519 10.33 17.93 3.96
CA PRO A 519 10.25 18.43 5.34
C PRO A 519 11.56 19.12 5.76
N GLY A 520 11.45 20.30 6.36
CA GLY A 520 12.58 21.19 6.72
C GLY A 520 13.05 22.16 5.63
N SER A 521 12.52 22.08 4.40
CA SER A 521 12.93 23.00 3.31
C SER A 521 12.44 24.43 3.57
N GLN A 522 13.34 25.41 3.42
CA GLN A 522 13.03 26.83 3.52
C GLN A 522 12.59 27.36 2.14
N VAL A 523 11.35 27.80 2.04
CA VAL A 523 10.72 28.27 0.78
C VAL A 523 10.13 29.66 0.96
N LYS A 524 9.90 30.34 -0.17
CA LYS A 524 9.13 31.58 -0.22
C LYS A 524 7.98 31.41 -1.20
N VAL A 525 6.75 31.57 -0.72
CA VAL A 525 5.54 31.29 -1.51
C VAL A 525 4.57 32.47 -1.51
N ARG A 526 3.86 32.65 -2.62
CA ARG A 526 2.62 33.41 -2.70
C ARG A 526 1.51 32.47 -2.28
N LEU A 527 0.84 32.79 -1.18
CA LEU A 527 -0.38 32.14 -0.76
C LEU A 527 -1.58 32.98 -1.26
N ARG A 528 -2.62 32.29 -1.73
CA ARG A 528 -3.95 32.81 -2.10
C ARG A 528 -5.04 31.93 -1.50
N SER A 529 -6.29 32.38 -1.52
CA SER A 529 -7.43 31.48 -1.29
C SER A 529 -7.53 30.46 -2.42
N TRP A 530 -7.80 29.18 -2.09
CA TRP A 530 -8.11 28.18 -3.12
C TRP A 530 -9.35 28.54 -3.95
N ASN A 531 -10.28 29.32 -3.38
CA ASN A 531 -11.48 29.82 -4.07
C ASN A 531 -11.17 30.69 -5.30
N ASP A 532 -10.04 31.41 -5.29
CA ASP A 532 -9.66 32.38 -6.33
C ASP A 532 -9.12 31.71 -7.59
N VAL A 533 -8.53 30.52 -7.42
CA VAL A 533 -7.92 29.74 -8.48
C VAL A 533 -8.68 28.44 -8.78
N PHE A 534 -9.81 28.24 -8.08
CA PHE A 534 -10.57 27.00 -8.11
C PHE A 534 -10.96 26.60 -9.55
N ASP A 535 -11.48 27.55 -10.32
CA ASP A 535 -11.94 27.30 -11.70
C ASP A 535 -10.79 26.94 -12.66
N GLN A 536 -9.53 27.22 -12.28
CA GLN A 536 -8.35 26.93 -13.08
C GLN A 536 -7.69 25.58 -12.73
N TYR A 537 -7.71 25.17 -11.46
CA TYR A 537 -6.97 23.99 -10.98
C TYR A 537 -7.83 22.92 -10.30
N GLY A 538 -9.07 23.23 -9.91
CA GLY A 538 -9.96 22.31 -9.22
C GLY A 538 -10.33 21.05 -10.01
N SER A 539 -10.26 21.12 -11.34
CA SER A 539 -10.47 19.99 -12.26
C SER A 539 -9.21 19.14 -12.53
N MET A 540 -8.05 19.50 -11.98
CA MET A 540 -6.84 18.67 -12.05
C MET A 540 -6.88 17.52 -11.05
N ASN A 541 -6.11 16.45 -11.32
CA ASN A 541 -5.91 15.38 -10.35
C ASN A 541 -5.13 15.90 -9.12
N GLN A 542 -5.47 15.40 -7.93
CA GLN A 542 -5.02 15.94 -6.66
C GLN A 542 -4.56 14.83 -5.71
N SER A 543 -3.41 15.01 -5.05
CA SER A 543 -3.01 14.21 -3.89
C SER A 543 -3.12 15.00 -2.58
N GLU A 544 -3.29 14.28 -1.47
CA GLU A 544 -3.66 14.84 -0.16
C GLU A 544 -2.73 14.32 0.95
N LEU A 545 -2.76 15.00 2.11
CA LEU A 545 -2.08 14.58 3.33
C LEU A 545 -3.14 14.03 4.29
N ASP A 546 -2.95 12.81 4.76
CA ASP A 546 -3.95 12.08 5.57
C ASP A 546 -4.15 12.69 6.97
N ALA A 547 -3.12 13.35 7.49
CA ALA A 547 -3.06 13.86 8.86
C ALA A 547 -3.96 15.08 9.12
N PHE A 548 -4.66 15.61 8.12
CA PHE A 548 -5.43 16.84 8.22
C PHE A 548 -6.92 16.62 7.92
N PRO A 549 -7.82 17.09 8.80
CA PRO A 549 -9.25 17.03 8.53
C PRO A 549 -9.63 17.82 7.29
N LEU A 550 -10.89 17.70 6.86
CA LEU A 550 -11.44 18.52 5.78
C LEU A 550 -11.60 19.94 6.32
N LEU A 551 -10.60 20.79 6.06
CA LEU A 551 -10.49 22.12 6.63
C LEU A 551 -11.20 23.12 5.72
N ASP A 552 -11.98 24.02 6.33
CA ASP A 552 -12.84 24.99 5.63
C ASP A 552 -12.07 26.07 4.84
N ALA A 553 -10.73 26.03 4.89
CA ALA A 553 -9.84 26.85 4.13
C ALA A 553 -8.57 26.06 3.73
N TYR A 554 -8.43 25.77 2.44
CA TYR A 554 -7.14 25.45 1.82
C TYR A 554 -6.67 26.68 1.03
N GLY A 555 -5.36 26.92 1.01
CA GLY A 555 -4.76 27.91 0.13
C GLY A 555 -4.42 27.37 -1.26
N TRP A 556 -3.98 28.27 -2.13
CA TRP A 556 -3.14 27.96 -3.28
C TRP A 556 -1.76 28.58 -3.07
N ALA A 557 -0.69 27.81 -3.30
CA ALA A 557 0.68 28.29 -3.16
C ALA A 557 1.45 28.27 -4.48
N GLU A 558 2.18 29.35 -4.76
CA GLU A 558 3.12 29.48 -5.88
C GLU A 558 4.49 29.88 -5.34
N PRO A 559 5.61 29.29 -5.78
CA PRO A 559 6.95 29.75 -5.39
C PRO A 559 7.22 31.18 -5.90
N ILE A 560 7.81 32.04 -5.06
CA ILE A 560 8.27 33.39 -5.45
C ILE A 560 9.78 33.52 -5.24
N GLY A 561 10.47 33.80 -6.35
CA GLY A 561 11.90 34.07 -6.36
C GLY A 561 12.75 32.79 -6.41
N SER A 562 14.04 32.91 -6.14
CA SER A 562 14.90 31.74 -5.98
C SER A 562 14.67 31.11 -4.62
N THR A 563 14.08 29.92 -4.57
CA THR A 563 14.08 29.07 -3.37
C THR A 563 15.53 28.86 -2.93
N VAL A 564 15.81 29.05 -1.64
CA VAL A 564 17.12 28.72 -1.05
C VAL A 564 17.15 27.22 -0.78
N VAL A 565 17.10 26.43 -1.86
CA VAL A 565 17.51 25.04 -1.86
C VAL A 565 19.01 25.05 -1.59
N ALA A 566 19.47 24.54 -0.45
CA ALA A 566 20.88 24.54 -0.08
C ALA A 566 21.76 23.93 -1.20
N ARG A 567 22.55 24.74 -1.94
CA ARG A 567 23.38 24.32 -3.10
C ARG A 567 24.70 25.14 -3.31
N THR A 568 25.86 24.46 -3.40
CA THR A 568 27.21 24.95 -3.85
C THR A 568 27.53 24.33 -5.21
N ILE A 569 28.72 24.64 -5.73
CA ILE A 569 29.54 23.69 -6.48
C ILE A 569 30.96 23.63 -5.86
N PRO A 570 31.59 22.45 -5.69
CA PRO A 570 33.03 22.35 -5.44
C PRO A 570 33.81 21.58 -6.53
N THR A 571 35.02 22.06 -6.78
CA THR A 571 35.99 21.65 -7.81
C THR A 571 36.82 20.40 -7.42
N GLY A 572 36.16 19.32 -6.98
CA GLY A 572 36.83 18.15 -6.37
C GLY A 572 37.07 16.91 -7.25
N LEU A 573 36.58 16.87 -8.49
CA LEU A 573 36.39 15.59 -9.21
C LEU A 573 37.68 14.85 -9.66
N MET A 574 38.81 15.56 -9.85
CA MET A 574 40.04 14.93 -10.36
C MET A 574 40.83 14.12 -9.31
N GLY A 575 40.62 14.36 -8.01
CA GLY A 575 41.39 13.67 -6.95
C GLY A 575 41.02 12.20 -6.78
N TYR A 576 39.72 11.88 -6.80
CA TYR A 576 39.23 10.53 -6.51
C TYR A 576 39.48 9.52 -7.64
N ALA A 577 39.34 9.95 -8.90
CA ALA A 577 39.69 9.10 -10.04
C ALA A 577 41.18 8.74 -10.06
N GLY A 578 42.06 9.70 -9.72
CA GLY A 578 43.49 9.45 -9.58
C GLY A 578 43.82 8.46 -8.46
N ALA A 579 43.18 8.57 -7.31
CA ALA A 579 43.39 7.67 -6.17
C ALA A 579 42.95 6.22 -6.46
N LEU A 580 41.81 6.02 -7.13
CA LEU A 580 41.30 4.68 -7.45
C LEU A 580 42.20 3.95 -8.47
N VAL A 581 42.67 4.67 -9.49
CA VAL A 581 43.65 4.13 -10.47
C VAL A 581 44.97 3.81 -9.78
N LEU A 582 45.45 4.65 -8.87
CA LEU A 582 46.69 4.39 -8.11
C LEU A 582 46.56 3.15 -7.20
N LEU A 583 45.41 2.96 -6.55
CA LEU A 583 45.14 1.78 -5.71
C LEU A 583 45.09 0.48 -6.53
N LEU A 584 44.46 0.49 -7.70
CA LEU A 584 44.45 -0.66 -8.62
C LEU A 584 45.86 -1.01 -9.12
N LEU A 585 46.68 0.00 -9.44
CA LEU A 585 48.08 -0.21 -9.83
C LEU A 585 48.94 -0.74 -8.67
N LEU A 586 48.74 -0.26 -7.45
CA LEU A 586 49.45 -0.72 -6.24
C LEU A 586 49.07 -2.15 -5.86
N ALA A 587 47.77 -2.51 -5.91
CA ALA A 587 47.31 -3.87 -5.67
C ALA A 587 47.89 -4.86 -6.68
N CYS A 588 47.93 -4.50 -7.97
CA CYS A 588 48.57 -5.29 -9.01
C CYS A 588 50.10 -5.41 -8.85
N HIS A 589 50.77 -4.41 -8.29
CA HIS A 589 52.21 -4.46 -8.02
C HIS A 589 52.55 -5.42 -6.87
N HIS A 590 51.70 -5.50 -5.84
CA HIS A 590 51.98 -6.30 -4.64
C HIS A 590 51.71 -7.81 -4.81
N ALA A 591 50.80 -8.20 -5.73
CA ALA A 591 50.32 -9.58 -5.84
C ALA A 591 51.26 -10.58 -6.56
N GLN A 592 52.27 -10.12 -7.32
CA GLN A 592 53.28 -10.92 -8.07
C GLN A 592 52.80 -12.14 -8.91
N GLY A 593 51.50 -12.34 -9.10
CA GLY A 593 50.92 -13.50 -9.79
C GLY A 593 50.78 -13.32 -11.31
N ARG A 594 51.62 -13.99 -12.10
CA ARG A 594 51.56 -13.97 -13.59
C ARG A 594 50.20 -14.41 -14.17
N VAL A 595 49.40 -15.19 -13.45
CA VAL A 595 48.10 -15.69 -13.91
C VAL A 595 47.01 -14.60 -13.91
N LEU A 596 47.07 -13.65 -12.96
CA LEU A 596 46.06 -12.59 -12.85
C LEU A 596 46.17 -11.58 -14.02
N TRP A 597 47.40 -11.30 -14.45
CA TRP A 597 47.69 -10.50 -15.65
C TRP A 597 47.11 -11.12 -16.93
N PHE A 598 47.04 -12.45 -17.02
CA PHE A 598 46.45 -13.13 -18.17
C PHE A 598 44.92 -13.02 -18.17
N GLY A 599 44.26 -13.12 -17.01
CA GLY A 599 42.82 -12.94 -16.89
C GLY A 599 42.34 -11.53 -17.25
N ILE A 600 43.03 -10.50 -16.74
CA ILE A 600 42.72 -9.09 -17.06
C ILE A 600 43.03 -8.78 -18.54
N GLY A 601 44.13 -9.32 -19.08
CA GLY A 601 44.47 -9.18 -20.50
C GLY A 601 43.43 -9.81 -21.44
N VAL A 602 42.93 -11.01 -21.13
CA VAL A 602 41.91 -11.70 -21.93
C VAL A 602 40.56 -10.98 -21.88
N THR A 603 40.14 -10.49 -20.71
CA THR A 603 38.90 -9.70 -20.61
C THR A 603 38.99 -8.35 -21.34
N GLY A 604 40.13 -7.66 -21.27
CA GLY A 604 40.36 -6.42 -22.03
C GLY A 604 40.39 -6.63 -23.55
N ILE A 605 41.01 -7.71 -24.04
CA ILE A 605 41.08 -8.04 -25.47
C ILE A 605 39.71 -8.50 -26.01
N ALA A 606 38.94 -9.27 -25.23
CA ALA A 606 37.57 -9.63 -25.58
C ALA A 606 36.66 -8.39 -25.70
N TRP A 607 36.82 -7.40 -24.80
CA TRP A 607 36.13 -6.11 -24.87
C TRP A 607 36.48 -5.32 -26.14
N CYS A 608 37.77 -5.21 -26.49
CA CYS A 608 38.17 -4.50 -27.71
C CYS A 608 37.69 -5.18 -29.00
N LEU A 609 37.65 -6.52 -29.05
CA LEU A 609 37.19 -7.26 -30.22
C LEU A 609 35.67 -7.18 -30.42
N ALA A 610 34.88 -7.24 -29.33
CA ALA A 610 33.42 -7.08 -29.40
C ALA A 610 33.00 -5.69 -29.92
N GLY A 611 33.72 -4.63 -29.52
CA GLY A 611 33.47 -3.27 -29.98
C GLY A 611 33.79 -3.03 -31.46
N VAL A 612 34.76 -3.75 -32.03
CA VAL A 612 35.16 -3.58 -33.45
C VAL A 612 34.20 -4.27 -34.41
N VAL A 613 33.64 -5.44 -34.05
CA VAL A 613 32.69 -6.17 -34.91
C VAL A 613 31.35 -5.43 -35.08
N MET A 614 30.92 -4.68 -34.06
CA MET A 614 29.66 -3.91 -34.09
C MET A 614 29.73 -2.61 -34.92
N LEU A 615 30.92 -2.20 -35.40
CA LEU A 615 31.12 -0.95 -36.15
C LEU A 615 31.30 -1.17 -37.67
N SER A 616 31.15 -2.40 -38.19
CA SER A 616 31.42 -2.71 -39.59
C SER A 616 30.40 -3.66 -40.25
N SER A 617 29.16 -3.20 -40.41
CA SER A 617 28.27 -3.68 -41.49
C SER A 617 27.11 -2.71 -41.74
N GLY A 618 27.30 -1.78 -42.68
CA GLY A 618 26.20 -1.05 -43.31
C GLY A 618 25.93 -1.60 -44.71
N SER A 619 24.72 -1.28 -45.22
CA SER A 619 24.21 -1.44 -46.59
C SER A 619 24.11 -2.84 -47.22
N SER A 620 22.84 -3.20 -47.54
CA SER A 620 22.35 -3.91 -48.74
C SER A 620 22.88 -5.34 -49.03
N ASP A 621 22.17 -6.23 -49.74
CA ASP A 621 20.99 -6.12 -50.61
C ASP A 621 19.99 -7.28 -50.37
N ALA A 622 18.82 -7.19 -51.01
CA ALA A 622 17.84 -8.28 -51.03
C ALA A 622 18.19 -9.35 -52.07
N GLN A 623 17.99 -10.63 -51.74
CA GLN A 623 17.59 -11.63 -52.73
C GLN A 623 16.72 -12.71 -52.06
N ASP A 624 15.66 -13.08 -52.77
CA ASP A 624 14.73 -14.17 -52.52
C ASP A 624 15.43 -15.55 -52.56
N ASP A 625 15.07 -16.44 -51.63
CA ASP A 625 15.09 -17.88 -51.89
C ASP A 625 14.07 -18.60 -50.99
N SER A 626 13.16 -19.31 -51.65
CA SER A 626 11.98 -19.93 -51.05
C SER A 626 12.29 -21.24 -50.32
N VAL A 627 11.70 -21.42 -49.13
CA VAL A 627 11.58 -22.73 -48.47
C VAL A 627 10.17 -22.87 -47.89
N GLU A 628 9.55 -24.02 -48.16
CA GLU A 628 8.14 -24.31 -47.84
C GLU A 628 7.88 -24.31 -46.33
N VAL A 629 6.88 -23.53 -45.91
CA VAL A 629 6.28 -23.64 -44.56
C VAL A 629 5.19 -24.71 -44.62
N PRO A 630 5.23 -25.78 -43.79
CA PRO A 630 4.15 -26.75 -43.73
C PRO A 630 2.86 -26.11 -43.19
N GLU A 631 1.73 -26.45 -43.78
CA GLU A 631 0.40 -25.94 -43.41
C GLU A 631 0.10 -26.10 -41.91
N ALA A 632 -0.37 -25.02 -41.29
CA ALA A 632 -1.05 -25.11 -40.00
C ALA A 632 -2.36 -25.90 -40.16
N LYS A 633 -2.55 -26.94 -39.34
CA LYS A 633 -3.85 -27.60 -39.18
C LYS A 633 -4.57 -27.08 -37.95
N GLU A 634 -5.64 -26.33 -38.20
CA GLU A 634 -6.77 -26.15 -37.28
C GLU A 634 -7.46 -27.49 -36.93
N PRO A 635 -8.44 -27.51 -36.00
CA PRO A 635 -8.47 -26.83 -34.71
C PRO A 635 -8.80 -27.82 -33.58
N LEU A 636 -8.50 -27.48 -32.32
CA LEU A 636 -9.13 -28.13 -31.17
C LEU A 636 -10.38 -27.35 -30.75
N ARG A 637 -11.56 -27.93 -30.98
CA ARG A 637 -12.84 -27.40 -30.47
C ARG A 637 -13.24 -28.07 -29.15
N SER A 638 -13.66 -27.22 -28.22
CA SER A 638 -14.58 -27.45 -27.09
C SER A 638 -14.33 -28.61 -26.12
N SER A 639 -13.97 -28.25 -24.89
CA SER A 639 -14.86 -28.51 -23.75
C SER A 639 -14.95 -27.23 -22.91
N ASP A 640 -16.16 -26.79 -22.61
CA ASP A 640 -16.47 -25.43 -22.17
C ASP A 640 -16.00 -25.06 -20.75
N VAL A 641 -16.07 -23.74 -20.48
CA VAL A 641 -15.68 -23.01 -19.25
C VAL A 641 -14.15 -22.80 -19.11
N PRO A 642 -13.66 -21.55 -19.00
CA PRO A 642 -12.28 -21.29 -18.61
C PRO A 642 -12.03 -21.88 -17.22
N LYS A 643 -10.91 -22.61 -17.04
CA LYS A 643 -10.58 -23.31 -15.79
C LYS A 643 -10.40 -22.38 -14.58
N GLU A 644 -10.30 -21.09 -14.82
CA GLU A 644 -10.04 -20.03 -13.87
C GLU A 644 -11.13 -18.96 -14.01
N SER A 645 -11.56 -18.36 -12.89
CA SER A 645 -12.62 -17.33 -12.90
C SER A 645 -12.14 -16.04 -13.57
N PHE A 646 -13.07 -15.21 -14.07
CA PHE A 646 -12.67 -13.95 -14.72
C PHE A 646 -11.95 -13.01 -13.75
N GLN A 647 -12.39 -12.99 -12.49
CA GLN A 647 -11.69 -12.31 -11.40
C GLN A 647 -10.24 -12.81 -11.29
N SER A 648 -10.02 -14.11 -11.16
CA SER A 648 -8.67 -14.68 -10.99
C SER A 648 -7.78 -14.41 -12.21
N PHE A 649 -8.34 -14.54 -13.42
CA PHE A 649 -7.66 -14.15 -14.67
C PHE A 649 -7.22 -12.67 -14.65
N CYS A 650 -8.12 -11.75 -14.28
CA CYS A 650 -7.81 -10.33 -14.16
C CYS A 650 -6.75 -10.07 -13.06
N SER A 651 -6.84 -10.74 -11.91
CA SER A 651 -5.84 -10.64 -10.83
C SER A 651 -4.44 -11.03 -11.32
N ASN A 652 -4.31 -12.15 -12.03
CA ASN A 652 -3.04 -12.62 -12.58
C ASN A 652 -2.50 -11.66 -13.65
N MET A 653 -3.37 -11.20 -14.56
CA MET A 653 -3.02 -10.27 -15.63
C MET A 653 -2.57 -8.89 -15.11
N ALA A 654 -3.28 -8.34 -14.12
CA ALA A 654 -2.91 -7.06 -13.50
C ALA A 654 -1.61 -7.18 -12.68
N GLY A 655 -1.44 -8.28 -11.94
CA GLY A 655 -0.22 -8.55 -11.17
C GLY A 655 1.02 -8.72 -12.07
N GLN A 656 0.89 -9.45 -13.18
CA GLN A 656 1.97 -9.58 -14.17
C GLN A 656 2.33 -8.24 -14.80
N ALA A 657 1.32 -7.47 -15.25
CA ALA A 657 1.55 -6.13 -15.79
C ALA A 657 2.22 -5.18 -14.77
N GLU A 658 1.91 -5.30 -13.47
CA GLU A 658 2.57 -4.53 -12.41
C GLU A 658 4.05 -4.93 -12.22
N LEU A 659 4.37 -6.23 -12.24
CA LEU A 659 5.75 -6.73 -12.16
C LEU A 659 6.63 -6.24 -13.33
N ASP A 660 6.03 -6.14 -14.51
CA ASP A 660 6.66 -5.64 -15.73
C ASP A 660 6.75 -4.10 -15.78
N GLY A 661 6.01 -3.40 -14.91
CA GLY A 661 5.92 -1.93 -14.88
C GLY A 661 4.98 -1.34 -15.93
N ASN A 662 4.13 -2.16 -16.55
CA ASN A 662 3.21 -1.78 -17.61
C ASN A 662 1.89 -1.23 -17.06
N MET A 663 1.59 0.06 -17.28
CA MET A 663 0.29 0.65 -16.93
C MET A 663 -0.84 0.30 -17.92
N VAL A 664 -0.47 -0.18 -19.12
CA VAL A 664 -1.38 -0.56 -20.19
C VAL A 664 -1.23 -2.05 -20.46
N VAL A 665 -2.34 -2.78 -20.44
CA VAL A 665 -2.41 -4.16 -20.93
C VAL A 665 -2.86 -4.11 -22.39
N ARG A 666 -2.12 -4.79 -23.27
CA ARG A 666 -2.50 -4.94 -24.69
C ARG A 666 -3.51 -6.09 -24.81
N GLY A 667 -4.58 -5.84 -25.55
CA GLY A 667 -5.52 -6.84 -26.02
C GLY A 667 -5.31 -7.16 -27.51
N ILE A 668 -6.25 -7.90 -28.09
CA ILE A 668 -6.28 -8.18 -29.53
C ILE A 668 -6.79 -6.96 -30.33
N GLU A 669 -6.55 -6.91 -31.63
CA GLU A 669 -7.13 -5.91 -32.56
C GLU A 669 -6.91 -4.43 -32.16
N ASP A 670 -5.70 -4.13 -31.66
CA ASP A 670 -5.29 -2.81 -31.14
C ASP A 670 -6.09 -2.31 -29.91
N TRP A 671 -6.84 -3.19 -29.23
CA TRP A 671 -7.45 -2.86 -27.94
C TRP A 671 -6.39 -2.67 -26.85
N LEU A 672 -6.56 -1.63 -26.04
CA LEU A 672 -5.73 -1.33 -24.88
C LEU A 672 -6.61 -1.26 -23.63
N PHE A 673 -6.11 -1.75 -22.50
CA PHE A 673 -6.82 -1.75 -21.21
C PHE A 673 -5.97 -1.10 -20.13
N LEU A 674 -6.62 -0.40 -19.20
CA LEU A 674 -5.95 0.21 -18.05
C LEU A 674 -5.67 -0.86 -16.99
N ARG A 675 -4.41 -1.02 -16.57
CA ARG A 675 -4.03 -2.06 -15.59
C ARG A 675 -4.86 -1.98 -14.31
N SER A 676 -5.08 -0.79 -13.75
CA SER A 676 -5.80 -0.62 -12.49
C SER A 676 -7.29 -0.97 -12.59
N GLU A 677 -7.89 -0.87 -13.79
CA GLU A 677 -9.25 -1.35 -14.02
C GLU A 677 -9.32 -2.89 -14.00
N ILE A 678 -8.29 -3.55 -14.55
CA ILE A 678 -8.16 -5.01 -14.48
C ILE A 678 -7.87 -5.45 -13.02
N ASP A 679 -7.01 -4.72 -12.29
CA ASP A 679 -6.73 -4.94 -10.85
C ASP A 679 -8.02 -4.87 -10.02
N HIS A 680 -8.86 -3.86 -10.27
CA HIS A 680 -10.16 -3.71 -9.64
C HIS A 680 -11.09 -4.91 -9.85
N ILE A 681 -11.17 -5.46 -11.07
CA ILE A 681 -11.94 -6.69 -11.32
C ILE A 681 -11.33 -7.87 -10.56
N GLY A 682 -10.00 -7.98 -10.54
CA GLY A 682 -9.27 -9.04 -9.85
C GLY A 682 -9.46 -9.08 -8.33
N LYS A 683 -9.67 -7.91 -7.72
CA LYS A 683 -9.92 -7.75 -6.28
C LYS A 683 -11.23 -8.36 -5.80
N GLY A 684 -12.24 -8.49 -6.66
CA GLY A 684 -13.57 -8.96 -6.27
C GLY A 684 -14.25 -7.98 -5.32
N GLU A 685 -14.95 -8.48 -4.30
CA GLU A 685 -15.66 -7.65 -3.31
C GLU A 685 -14.75 -6.56 -2.71
N PHE A 686 -15.25 -5.33 -2.67
CA PHE A 686 -14.46 -4.11 -2.42
C PHE A 686 -15.10 -3.17 -1.38
N TRP A 687 -16.15 -3.60 -0.70
CA TRP A 687 -16.86 -2.86 0.36
C TRP A 687 -16.80 -3.64 1.69
N GLY A 688 -17.26 -3.04 2.79
CA GLY A 688 -17.26 -3.67 4.10
C GLY A 688 -15.85 -4.01 4.60
N GLU A 689 -15.72 -5.13 5.33
CA GLU A 689 -14.46 -5.56 5.96
C GLU A 689 -13.34 -5.73 4.92
N ARG A 690 -13.67 -6.30 3.76
CA ARG A 690 -12.72 -6.58 2.67
C ARG A 690 -12.14 -5.32 2.04
N ALA A 691 -12.86 -4.20 2.04
CA ALA A 691 -12.39 -2.94 1.47
C ALA A 691 -11.00 -2.54 2.00
N SER A 692 -10.77 -2.75 3.30
CA SER A 692 -9.51 -2.45 4.00
C SER A 692 -8.27 -3.17 3.45
N THR A 693 -8.46 -4.27 2.71
CA THR A 693 -7.35 -5.09 2.15
C THR A 693 -7.16 -4.90 0.65
N VAL A 694 -8.20 -4.46 -0.08
CA VAL A 694 -8.17 -4.33 -1.56
C VAL A 694 -8.10 -2.89 -2.05
N SER A 695 -8.50 -1.92 -1.23
CA SER A 695 -8.50 -0.49 -1.58
C SER A 695 -7.08 0.09 -1.63
N LYS A 696 -6.86 1.05 -2.53
CA LYS A 696 -5.64 1.88 -2.63
C LYS A 696 -5.70 3.12 -1.74
N ALA A 697 -6.74 3.27 -0.91
CA ALA A 697 -6.82 4.35 0.07
C ALA A 697 -5.64 4.32 1.06
N SER A 698 -5.08 5.48 1.38
CA SER A 698 -3.97 5.62 2.34
C SER A 698 -4.40 5.38 3.79
N ASN A 699 -5.67 5.71 4.10
CA ASN A 699 -6.30 5.49 5.39
C ASN A 699 -7.36 4.37 5.27
N PRO A 700 -7.22 3.24 6.01
CA PRO A 700 -8.21 2.16 6.02
C PRO A 700 -9.65 2.59 6.38
N GLU A 701 -9.83 3.67 7.15
CA GLU A 701 -11.17 4.22 7.46
C GLU A 701 -11.87 4.86 6.25
N HIS A 702 -11.13 5.07 5.17
CA HIS A 702 -11.60 5.61 3.90
C HIS A 702 -11.37 4.59 2.76
N ALA A 703 -11.23 3.32 3.12
CA ALA A 703 -11.15 2.22 2.16
C ALA A 703 -12.53 1.80 1.64
N ASP A 704 -13.54 1.73 2.51
CA ASP A 704 -14.91 1.36 2.14
C ASP A 704 -15.66 2.54 1.49
N PRO A 705 -16.13 2.41 0.24
CA PRO A 705 -16.93 3.46 -0.41
C PRO A 705 -18.33 3.64 0.21
N LEU A 706 -18.91 2.60 0.82
CA LEU A 706 -20.32 2.59 1.24
C LEU A 706 -20.66 3.70 2.26
N PRO A 707 -19.92 3.91 3.37
CA PRO A 707 -20.28 4.91 4.37
C PRO A 707 -20.25 6.34 3.83
N ALA A 708 -19.39 6.64 2.86
CA ALA A 708 -19.30 7.96 2.24
C ALA A 708 -20.38 8.20 1.17
N ILE A 709 -20.80 7.15 0.46
CA ILE A 709 -21.94 7.20 -0.46
C ILE A 709 -23.24 7.45 0.30
N LEU A 710 -23.50 6.69 1.37
CA LEU A 710 -24.73 6.84 2.17
C LEU A 710 -24.81 8.21 2.86
N ASP A 711 -23.67 8.71 3.35
CA ASP A 711 -23.55 10.03 3.94
C ASP A 711 -23.84 11.14 2.92
N PHE A 712 -23.24 11.06 1.72
CA PHE A 712 -23.49 12.02 0.63
C PHE A 712 -24.95 11.98 0.13
N HIS A 713 -25.54 10.78 0.02
CA HIS A 713 -26.96 10.61 -0.29
C HIS A 713 -27.85 11.28 0.76
N ALA A 714 -27.59 11.05 2.04
CA ALA A 714 -28.38 11.62 3.14
C ALA A 714 -28.34 13.16 3.14
N GLN A 715 -27.17 13.75 2.92
CA GLN A 715 -26.99 15.20 2.84
C GLN A 715 -27.72 15.82 1.64
N LEU A 716 -27.58 15.25 0.43
CA LEU A 716 -28.31 15.74 -0.75
C LEU A 716 -29.83 15.62 -0.58
N LYS A 717 -30.30 14.50 -0.01
CA LYS A 717 -31.71 14.27 0.30
C LYS A 717 -32.26 15.26 1.31
N GLN A 718 -31.46 15.65 2.31
CA GLN A 718 -31.79 16.70 3.27
C GLN A 718 -31.91 18.08 2.59
N ALA A 719 -31.07 18.36 1.59
CA ALA A 719 -31.16 19.56 0.75
C ALA A 719 -32.32 19.51 -0.29
N GLY A 720 -33.09 18.42 -0.35
CA GLY A 720 -34.17 18.24 -1.31
C GLY A 720 -33.70 17.92 -2.74
N VAL A 721 -32.47 17.40 -2.88
CA VAL A 721 -31.82 17.04 -4.14
C VAL A 721 -31.71 15.52 -4.26
N GLU A 722 -32.12 14.96 -5.39
CA GLU A 722 -32.02 13.53 -5.64
C GLU A 722 -30.59 13.16 -6.07
N LEU A 723 -30.08 11.99 -5.64
CA LEU A 723 -28.79 11.45 -6.06
C LEU A 723 -29.01 10.20 -6.91
N TRP A 724 -28.50 10.20 -8.13
CA TRP A 724 -28.32 9.01 -8.97
C TRP A 724 -26.83 8.72 -9.10
N ILE A 725 -26.41 7.50 -8.77
CA ILE A 725 -25.03 7.05 -9.00
C ILE A 725 -24.98 6.30 -10.34
N VAL A 726 -24.02 6.67 -11.18
CA VAL A 726 -23.81 6.09 -12.51
C VAL A 726 -22.38 5.53 -12.55
N PRO A 727 -22.16 4.31 -12.04
CA PRO A 727 -20.85 3.69 -12.09
C PRO A 727 -20.59 3.20 -13.52
N VAL A 728 -19.62 3.81 -14.20
CA VAL A 728 -19.22 3.39 -15.54
C VAL A 728 -18.58 2.00 -15.42
N PRO A 729 -19.13 0.95 -16.04
CA PRO A 729 -18.63 -0.40 -15.86
C PRO A 729 -17.20 -0.52 -16.42
N PRO A 730 -16.36 -1.42 -15.85
CA PRO A 730 -15.03 -1.68 -16.39
C PRO A 730 -15.08 -2.02 -17.88
N LYS A 731 -14.27 -1.36 -18.71
CA LYS A 731 -14.08 -1.69 -20.13
C LYS A 731 -13.75 -3.17 -20.31
N ALA A 732 -12.89 -3.72 -19.46
CA ALA A 732 -12.56 -5.14 -19.41
C ALA A 732 -13.77 -6.07 -19.16
N ALA A 733 -14.78 -5.64 -18.39
CA ALA A 733 -16.00 -6.42 -18.15
C ALA A 733 -17.01 -6.37 -19.31
N ILE A 734 -16.94 -5.35 -20.17
CA ILE A 734 -17.77 -5.21 -21.39
C ILE A 734 -17.09 -5.83 -22.63
N TYR A 735 -15.76 -5.87 -22.64
CA TYR A 735 -14.92 -6.43 -23.72
C TYR A 735 -13.98 -7.55 -23.25
N PRO A 736 -14.47 -8.57 -22.52
CA PRO A 736 -13.62 -9.66 -22.05
C PRO A 736 -13.13 -10.55 -23.21
N ASP A 737 -13.81 -10.49 -24.36
CA ASP A 737 -13.42 -11.12 -25.63
C ASP A 737 -12.23 -10.44 -26.31
N LYS A 738 -11.92 -9.18 -25.96
CA LYS A 738 -10.79 -8.43 -26.52
C LYS A 738 -9.53 -8.49 -25.64
N LEU A 739 -9.62 -9.07 -24.44
CA LEU A 739 -8.47 -9.40 -23.60
C LEU A 739 -7.78 -10.67 -24.12
N GLU A 740 -6.48 -10.57 -24.43
CA GLU A 740 -5.72 -11.70 -24.96
C GLU A 740 -5.66 -12.85 -23.93
N GLY A 741 -5.97 -14.06 -24.38
CA GLY A 741 -5.97 -15.27 -23.53
C GLY A 741 -7.19 -15.44 -22.61
N ALA A 742 -8.12 -14.48 -22.55
CA ALA A 742 -9.23 -14.52 -21.60
C ALA A 742 -10.26 -15.64 -21.89
N GLY A 743 -10.56 -15.89 -23.18
CA GLY A 743 -11.44 -16.99 -23.60
C GLY A 743 -12.94 -16.79 -23.31
N TYR A 744 -13.36 -15.59 -22.92
CA TYR A 744 -14.76 -15.23 -22.69
C TYR A 744 -15.42 -14.72 -23.99
N SER A 745 -16.73 -14.90 -24.11
CA SER A 745 -17.52 -14.38 -25.24
C SER A 745 -18.05 -12.98 -24.96
N ALA A 746 -18.25 -12.19 -26.02
CA ALA A 746 -18.93 -10.90 -25.93
C ALA A 746 -20.36 -11.05 -25.36
N GLY A 747 -20.80 -10.08 -24.56
CA GLY A 747 -22.16 -10.05 -23.97
C GLY A 747 -22.36 -10.93 -22.73
N VAL A 748 -21.34 -11.67 -22.25
CA VAL A 748 -21.41 -12.41 -20.98
C VAL A 748 -21.33 -11.44 -19.80
N ASN A 749 -22.24 -11.57 -18.83
CA ASN A 749 -22.19 -10.79 -17.60
C ASN A 749 -21.12 -11.35 -16.65
N LEU A 750 -20.01 -10.64 -16.52
CA LEU A 750 -18.90 -10.93 -15.61
C LEU A 750 -18.82 -9.94 -14.43
N ASN A 751 -19.80 -9.04 -14.32
CA ASN A 751 -19.81 -7.89 -13.39
C ASN A 751 -20.61 -8.18 -12.10
N LEU A 752 -20.64 -9.44 -11.66
CA LEU A 752 -21.57 -9.89 -10.60
C LEU A 752 -21.34 -9.21 -9.25
N VAL A 753 -20.07 -9.07 -8.85
CA VAL A 753 -19.66 -8.39 -7.61
C VAL A 753 -20.17 -6.94 -7.56
N HIS A 754 -20.08 -6.23 -8.69
CA HIS A 754 -20.62 -4.87 -8.80
C HIS A 754 -22.13 -4.84 -8.64
N GLN A 755 -22.84 -5.82 -9.19
CA GLN A 755 -24.30 -5.92 -9.07
C GLN A 755 -24.71 -6.17 -7.62
N GLU A 756 -23.98 -6.99 -6.87
CA GLU A 756 -24.18 -7.17 -5.42
C GLU A 756 -24.02 -5.86 -4.65
N PHE A 757 -22.98 -5.07 -4.96
CA PHE A 757 -22.78 -3.74 -4.35
C PHE A 757 -23.88 -2.75 -4.75
N TYR A 758 -24.32 -2.76 -6.01
CA TYR A 758 -25.37 -1.86 -6.50
C TYR A 758 -26.73 -2.21 -5.87
N ASP A 759 -27.01 -3.49 -5.63
CA ASP A 759 -28.22 -3.92 -4.95
C ASP A 759 -28.18 -3.62 -3.44
N LEU A 760 -27.01 -3.65 -2.81
CA LEU A 760 -26.80 -3.10 -1.46
C LEU A 760 -27.10 -1.59 -1.41
N LEU A 761 -26.57 -0.80 -2.35
CA LEU A 761 -26.86 0.63 -2.45
C LEU A 761 -28.36 0.93 -2.65
N LYS A 762 -29.03 0.19 -3.54
CA LYS A 762 -30.49 0.30 -3.76
C LYS A 762 -31.29 -0.06 -2.51
N LYS A 763 -30.86 -1.08 -1.76
CA LYS A 763 -31.49 -1.50 -0.49
C LYS A 763 -31.40 -0.41 0.57
N GLU A 764 -30.29 0.34 0.62
CA GLU A 764 -30.12 1.51 1.49
C GLU A 764 -30.79 2.79 0.93
N GLY A 765 -31.48 2.70 -0.22
CA GLY A 765 -32.29 3.77 -0.79
C GLY A 765 -31.53 4.72 -1.74
N VAL A 766 -30.31 4.36 -2.17
CA VAL A 766 -29.54 5.08 -3.18
C VAL A 766 -29.90 4.56 -4.58
N GLU A 767 -30.31 5.46 -5.48
CA GLU A 767 -30.61 5.06 -6.87
C GLU A 767 -29.31 4.83 -7.65
N VAL A 768 -29.18 3.65 -8.26
CA VAL A 768 -28.00 3.25 -9.05
C VAL A 768 -28.41 2.93 -10.49
N ILE A 769 -27.85 3.68 -11.44
CA ILE A 769 -28.04 3.53 -12.88
C ILE A 769 -26.95 2.58 -13.43
N ASP A 770 -27.12 1.29 -13.20
CA ASP A 770 -26.25 0.26 -13.81
C ASP A 770 -26.59 0.10 -15.30
N MET A 771 -25.66 0.47 -16.18
CA MET A 771 -25.77 0.33 -17.64
C MET A 771 -25.15 -0.98 -18.16
N THR A 772 -24.56 -1.81 -17.30
CA THR A 772 -23.92 -3.08 -17.70
C THR A 772 -24.87 -3.96 -18.54
N PRO A 773 -26.14 -4.18 -18.15
CA PRO A 773 -27.06 -5.02 -18.95
C PRO A 773 -27.32 -4.47 -20.37
N GLN A 774 -27.47 -3.16 -20.50
CA GLN A 774 -27.73 -2.46 -21.76
C GLN A 774 -26.49 -2.50 -22.67
N PHE A 775 -25.30 -2.31 -22.10
CA PHE A 775 -24.04 -2.42 -22.85
C PHE A 775 -23.81 -3.85 -23.33
N LEU A 776 -23.98 -4.86 -22.46
CA LEU A 776 -23.87 -6.27 -22.87
C LEU A 776 -24.91 -6.63 -23.95
N ALA A 777 -26.14 -6.12 -23.88
CA ALA A 777 -27.14 -6.29 -24.94
C ALA A 777 -26.67 -5.67 -26.27
N ALA A 778 -26.15 -4.44 -26.25
CA ALA A 778 -25.62 -3.77 -27.44
C ALA A 778 -24.44 -4.55 -28.07
N ARG A 779 -23.52 -5.08 -27.25
CA ARG A 779 -22.42 -5.98 -27.68
C ARG A 779 -22.94 -7.20 -28.47
N THR A 780 -24.09 -7.77 -28.09
CA THR A 780 -24.68 -8.91 -28.82
C THR A 780 -25.37 -8.53 -30.13
N SER A 781 -25.81 -7.27 -30.29
CA SER A 781 -26.62 -6.86 -31.44
C SER A 781 -25.84 -6.48 -32.70
N SER A 782 -24.61 -5.94 -32.56
CA SER A 782 -23.54 -5.81 -33.58
C SER A 782 -22.47 -4.77 -33.21
N ASP A 783 -22.52 -4.15 -32.02
CA ASP A 783 -21.70 -2.96 -31.72
C ASP A 783 -20.42 -3.31 -30.93
N ASP A 784 -19.28 -3.09 -31.59
CA ASP A 784 -17.94 -3.15 -30.99
C ASP A 784 -17.50 -1.76 -30.47
N GLY A 785 -18.28 -0.69 -30.65
CA GLY A 785 -17.92 0.71 -30.44
C GLY A 785 -18.44 1.41 -29.18
N LEU A 786 -18.80 0.68 -28.11
CA LEU A 786 -19.21 1.25 -26.82
C LEU A 786 -18.05 1.90 -26.04
N PHE A 787 -16.82 1.41 -26.21
CA PHE A 787 -15.61 2.01 -25.64
C PHE A 787 -14.60 2.35 -26.73
N CYS A 788 -13.80 3.39 -26.48
CA CYS A 788 -12.66 3.71 -27.32
C CYS A 788 -11.64 2.56 -27.22
N ARG A 789 -11.11 2.05 -28.33
CA ARG A 789 -10.18 0.90 -28.31
C ARG A 789 -8.89 1.24 -27.57
N GLN A 790 -8.36 2.43 -27.82
CA GLN A 790 -7.01 2.84 -27.40
C GLN A 790 -6.99 3.88 -26.27
N ASP A 791 -8.13 4.07 -25.59
CA ASP A 791 -8.34 5.00 -24.47
C ASP A 791 -9.11 4.27 -23.35
N SER A 792 -9.03 4.75 -22.11
CA SER A 792 -9.73 4.19 -20.95
C SER A 792 -11.23 4.53 -20.93
N HIS A 793 -11.65 5.58 -21.64
CA HIS A 793 -13.03 6.06 -21.62
C HIS A 793 -13.96 5.32 -22.60
N TRP A 794 -15.25 5.39 -22.30
CA TRP A 794 -16.33 5.05 -23.22
C TRP A 794 -16.32 5.90 -24.51
N ALA A 795 -17.01 5.41 -25.54
CA ALA A 795 -17.19 6.10 -26.82
C ALA A 795 -18.64 6.60 -26.97
N ALA A 796 -18.91 7.39 -28.03
CA ALA A 796 -20.20 8.06 -28.25
C ALA A 796 -21.44 7.15 -28.10
N PRO A 797 -21.50 5.92 -28.67
CA PRO A 797 -22.69 5.06 -28.53
C PRO A 797 -23.06 4.74 -27.07
N ALA A 798 -22.09 4.53 -26.18
CA ALA A 798 -22.35 4.25 -24.77
C ALA A 798 -22.88 5.48 -24.01
N MET A 799 -22.37 6.69 -24.33
CA MET A 799 -22.89 7.94 -23.77
C MET A 799 -24.30 8.25 -24.31
N GLU A 800 -24.59 7.96 -25.57
CA GLU A 800 -25.92 8.12 -26.15
C GLU A 800 -26.94 7.17 -25.50
N LEU A 801 -26.58 5.89 -25.29
CA LEU A 801 -27.41 4.92 -24.54
C LEU A 801 -27.69 5.36 -23.10
N LEU A 802 -26.68 5.89 -22.40
CA LEU A 802 -26.86 6.42 -21.05
C LEU A 802 -27.70 7.71 -21.06
N ALA A 803 -27.51 8.60 -22.02
CA ALA A 803 -28.32 9.82 -22.16
C ALA A 803 -29.79 9.51 -22.46
N ASP A 804 -30.10 8.45 -23.22
CA ASP A 804 -31.46 7.95 -23.43
C ASP A 804 -32.10 7.44 -22.13
N GLU A 805 -31.39 6.64 -21.33
CA GLU A 805 -31.91 6.15 -20.05
C GLU A 805 -32.07 7.26 -19.01
N LEU A 806 -31.10 8.19 -18.93
CA LEU A 806 -31.16 9.35 -18.03
C LEU A 806 -32.30 10.30 -18.42
N SER A 807 -32.42 10.67 -19.70
CA SER A 807 -33.49 11.56 -20.17
C SER A 807 -34.86 10.95 -19.90
N ARG A 808 -35.10 9.68 -20.26
CA ARG A 808 -36.34 8.95 -19.96
C ARG A 808 -36.74 9.01 -18.48
N ARG A 809 -35.76 8.94 -17.55
CA ARG A 809 -36.00 9.06 -16.11
C ARG A 809 -36.22 10.50 -15.65
N ILE A 810 -35.52 11.46 -16.24
CA ILE A 810 -35.66 12.91 -15.96
C ILE A 810 -37.03 13.41 -16.41
N GLU A 811 -37.48 12.99 -17.60
CA GLU A 811 -38.79 13.37 -18.15
C GLU A 811 -39.96 12.92 -17.28
N ALA A 812 -39.80 11.79 -16.56
CA ALA A 812 -40.76 11.28 -15.60
C ALA A 812 -40.81 12.06 -14.27
N LYS A 813 -39.89 13.03 -14.03
CA LYS A 813 -39.87 13.80 -12.78
C LYS A 813 -40.88 14.95 -12.79
N PRO A 814 -41.65 15.16 -11.70
CA PRO A 814 -42.64 16.24 -11.63
C PRO A 814 -42.08 17.64 -11.86
N TRP A 815 -40.80 17.88 -11.51
CA TRP A 815 -40.13 19.16 -11.69
C TRP A 815 -39.69 19.43 -13.13
N TYR A 816 -39.60 18.42 -14.00
CA TYR A 816 -39.13 18.61 -15.38
C TYR A 816 -40.17 19.33 -16.24
N GLY A 817 -41.45 18.92 -16.16
CA GLY A 817 -42.54 19.46 -16.98
C GLY A 817 -42.63 21.00 -17.01
N PRO A 818 -42.64 21.69 -15.84
CA PRO A 818 -42.75 23.15 -15.76
C PRO A 818 -41.55 23.97 -16.27
N ILE A 819 -40.38 23.37 -16.46
CA ILE A 819 -39.15 24.09 -16.85
C ILE A 819 -39.14 24.35 -18.35
N GLU A 820 -38.64 25.51 -18.79
CA GLU A 820 -38.49 25.82 -20.22
C GLU A 820 -37.36 25.01 -20.86
N LYS A 821 -37.61 24.45 -22.05
CA LYS A 821 -36.63 23.65 -22.81
C LYS A 821 -35.99 24.49 -23.91
N LYS A 822 -34.66 24.47 -23.97
CA LYS A 822 -33.85 25.05 -25.05
C LYS A 822 -33.84 24.09 -26.25
N SER A 823 -33.76 24.62 -27.46
CA SER A 823 -33.61 23.81 -28.68
C SER A 823 -32.13 23.55 -28.95
N PHE A 824 -31.78 22.27 -29.10
CA PHE A 824 -30.45 21.80 -29.47
C PHE A 824 -30.54 20.92 -30.71
N ASN A 825 -29.44 20.84 -31.46
CA ASN A 825 -29.29 19.93 -32.60
C ASN A 825 -27.95 19.19 -32.51
N ALA A 826 -27.84 18.08 -33.23
CA ALA A 826 -26.62 17.30 -33.33
C ALA A 826 -26.10 17.27 -34.77
N LYS A 827 -24.78 17.30 -34.93
CA LYS A 827 -24.09 17.13 -36.20
C LYS A 827 -22.99 16.07 -36.05
N VAL A 828 -23.06 15.05 -36.88
CA VAL A 828 -22.05 13.99 -36.95
C VAL A 828 -20.74 14.53 -37.54
N PHE A 829 -19.60 14.17 -36.94
CA PHE A 829 -18.25 14.42 -37.45
C PHE A 829 -17.28 13.30 -37.05
N ASP A 830 -16.19 13.15 -37.81
CA ASP A 830 -15.13 12.21 -37.49
C ASP A 830 -14.03 12.89 -36.64
N GLN A 831 -13.62 12.24 -35.56
CA GLN A 831 -12.56 12.67 -34.65
C GLN A 831 -11.44 11.63 -34.62
N GLU A 832 -10.20 12.04 -34.90
CA GLU A 832 -9.02 11.20 -34.66
C GLU A 832 -8.61 11.31 -33.19
N VAL A 833 -8.49 10.18 -32.50
CA VAL A 833 -8.27 10.09 -31.05
C VAL A 833 -6.87 9.57 -30.77
N ALA A 834 -6.14 10.29 -29.93
CA ALA A 834 -4.86 9.85 -29.37
C ALA A 834 -5.10 9.47 -27.91
N GLY A 835 -5.65 8.28 -27.68
CA GLY A 835 -6.17 7.88 -26.38
C GLY A 835 -5.15 7.93 -25.25
N ASP A 836 -5.58 8.05 -23.99
CA ASP A 836 -4.69 8.07 -22.82
C ASP A 836 -3.80 6.81 -22.74
N LEU A 837 -4.36 5.61 -22.93
CA LEU A 837 -3.63 4.35 -23.01
C LEU A 837 -2.68 4.31 -24.22
N TRP A 838 -3.10 4.84 -25.37
CA TRP A 838 -2.23 5.03 -26.53
C TRP A 838 -1.04 5.93 -26.21
N GLN A 839 -1.25 7.02 -25.46
CA GLN A 839 -0.22 7.96 -25.06
C GLN A 839 0.79 7.32 -24.09
N MET A 840 0.34 6.49 -23.14
CA MET A 840 1.18 5.75 -22.19
C MET A 840 2.15 4.74 -22.83
N LEU A 841 1.84 4.17 -24.01
CA LEU A 841 2.69 3.12 -24.60
C LEU A 841 4.08 3.63 -25.00
N ASP A 842 5.14 2.98 -24.55
CA ASP A 842 6.51 3.24 -25.01
C ASP A 842 6.81 2.46 -26.30
N GLY A 843 7.00 3.19 -27.40
CA GLY A 843 7.23 2.58 -28.72
C GLY A 843 6.05 1.75 -29.25
N ASN A 844 6.21 1.19 -30.45
CA ASN A 844 5.27 0.27 -31.11
C ASN A 844 3.77 0.60 -30.88
N LYS A 845 3.39 1.86 -31.11
CA LYS A 845 2.02 2.35 -30.93
C LYS A 845 1.17 1.96 -32.15
N PRO A 846 -0.06 1.45 -31.97
CA PRO A 846 -0.96 1.17 -33.08
C PRO A 846 -1.37 2.45 -33.82
N ALA A 847 -1.98 2.33 -35.00
CA ALA A 847 -2.53 3.49 -35.71
C ALA A 847 -3.64 4.13 -34.86
N LYS A 848 -3.65 5.46 -34.75
CA LYS A 848 -4.65 6.18 -33.96
C LYS A 848 -6.07 5.84 -34.42
N GLU A 849 -6.94 5.68 -33.44
CA GLU A 849 -8.36 5.44 -33.68
C GLU A 849 -9.07 6.66 -34.28
N LYS A 850 -10.10 6.39 -35.09
CA LYS A 850 -11.04 7.40 -35.57
C LYS A 850 -12.44 7.04 -35.10
N LEU A 851 -13.06 7.95 -34.39
CA LEU A 851 -14.41 7.81 -33.85
C LEU A 851 -15.36 8.74 -34.57
N GLN A 852 -16.61 8.30 -34.75
CA GLN A 852 -17.70 9.16 -35.18
C GLN A 852 -18.39 9.74 -33.94
N LEU A 853 -18.50 11.06 -33.88
CA LEU A 853 -19.02 11.79 -32.72
C LEU A 853 -20.21 12.70 -33.11
N SER A 854 -21.15 12.85 -32.18
CA SER A 854 -22.35 13.69 -32.32
C SER A 854 -22.13 15.05 -31.66
N LEU A 855 -21.64 16.05 -32.42
CA LEU A 855 -21.47 17.43 -31.94
C LEU A 855 -22.82 18.08 -31.67
N VAL A 856 -23.11 18.38 -30.41
CA VAL A 856 -24.34 19.06 -29.99
C VAL A 856 -24.14 20.57 -29.96
N GLN A 857 -25.09 21.29 -30.55
CA GLN A 857 -25.04 22.74 -30.66
C GLN A 857 -26.39 23.38 -30.33
N SER A 858 -26.35 24.63 -29.89
CA SER A 858 -27.53 25.50 -29.77
C SER A 858 -28.24 25.64 -31.11
N GLY A 859 -29.54 25.35 -31.14
CA GLY A 859 -30.40 25.52 -32.31
C GLY A 859 -30.54 26.96 -32.78
N THR A 860 -30.17 27.95 -31.95
CA THR A 860 -30.26 29.38 -32.28
C THR A 860 -28.92 30.02 -32.61
N THR A 861 -27.82 29.62 -31.97
CA THR A 861 -26.49 30.25 -32.16
C THR A 861 -25.50 29.38 -32.95
N GLY A 862 -25.74 28.07 -33.10
CA GLY A 862 -24.79 27.15 -33.72
C GLY A 862 -23.48 26.99 -32.94
N GLN A 863 -23.46 27.38 -31.66
CA GLN A 863 -22.33 27.20 -30.74
C GLN A 863 -22.52 25.96 -29.87
N THR A 864 -21.43 25.41 -29.35
CA THR A 864 -21.45 24.32 -28.36
C THR A 864 -22.15 24.76 -27.07
N ILE A 865 -22.63 23.78 -26.31
CA ILE A 865 -23.40 24.02 -25.08
C ILE A 865 -22.41 24.19 -23.91
N PRO A 866 -22.27 25.39 -23.30
CA PRO A 866 -21.53 25.51 -22.05
C PRO A 866 -22.32 24.89 -20.90
N ALA A 867 -21.61 24.42 -19.88
CA ALA A 867 -22.25 24.07 -18.61
C ALA A 867 -23.00 25.27 -18.02
N ASP A 868 -24.17 25.02 -17.43
CA ASP A 868 -25.10 26.04 -16.92
C ASP A 868 -25.23 25.90 -15.40
N PRO A 869 -24.51 26.68 -14.57
CA PRO A 869 -24.55 26.57 -13.11
C PRO A 869 -25.94 26.77 -12.48
N ALA A 870 -26.88 27.39 -13.21
CA ALA A 870 -28.27 27.55 -12.78
C ALA A 870 -29.15 26.34 -13.13
N SER A 871 -28.63 25.36 -13.86
CA SER A 871 -29.35 24.13 -14.20
C SER A 871 -29.75 23.35 -12.94
N PRO A 872 -30.96 22.75 -12.89
CA PRO A 872 -31.36 21.86 -11.80
C PRO A 872 -30.70 20.47 -11.90
N ILE A 873 -30.03 20.16 -13.01
CA ILE A 873 -29.30 18.90 -13.23
C ILE A 873 -27.81 19.20 -13.10
N LEU A 874 -27.17 18.65 -12.07
CA LEU A 874 -25.72 18.65 -11.92
C LEU A 874 -25.17 17.27 -12.31
N VAL A 875 -24.27 17.24 -13.28
CA VAL A 875 -23.42 16.07 -13.55
C VAL A 875 -22.11 16.24 -12.78
N LEU A 876 -21.81 15.28 -11.91
CA LEU A 876 -20.68 15.25 -11.00
C LEU A 876 -19.82 14.03 -11.33
N GLY A 877 -18.50 14.11 -11.44
CA GLY A 877 -17.75 12.92 -11.84
C GLY A 877 -16.25 13.04 -12.10
N ASP A 878 -15.72 11.95 -12.66
CA ASP A 878 -14.37 11.87 -13.21
C ASP A 878 -14.31 12.33 -14.68
N SER A 879 -13.21 12.02 -15.38
CA SER A 879 -13.01 12.34 -16.79
C SER A 879 -14.01 11.69 -17.76
N HIS A 880 -14.81 10.68 -17.37
CA HIS A 880 -15.95 10.21 -18.17
C HIS A 880 -17.03 11.27 -18.38
N THR A 881 -17.11 12.27 -17.50
CA THR A 881 -17.98 13.45 -17.65
C THR A 881 -17.36 14.55 -18.53
N LEU A 882 -16.04 14.47 -18.79
CA LEU A 882 -15.26 15.46 -19.53
C LEU A 882 -14.91 15.01 -20.95
N VAL A 883 -14.79 13.69 -21.21
CA VAL A 883 -14.42 13.14 -22.51
C VAL A 883 -15.39 13.62 -23.60
N PHE A 884 -14.83 14.10 -24.71
CA PHE A 884 -15.52 14.77 -25.82
C PHE A 884 -16.30 16.06 -25.49
N HIS A 885 -16.28 16.54 -24.24
CA HIS A 885 -16.84 17.82 -23.83
C HIS A 885 -15.76 18.88 -23.55
N GLY A 886 -14.71 18.54 -22.79
CA GLY A 886 -13.73 19.48 -22.25
C GLY A 886 -12.67 19.97 -23.24
N GLY A 887 -12.52 19.35 -24.40
CA GLY A 887 -11.48 19.67 -25.38
C GLY A 887 -10.06 19.29 -24.95
N GLY A 888 -9.08 19.69 -25.77
CA GLY A 888 -7.66 19.45 -25.48
C GLY A 888 -7.32 17.95 -25.42
N ASP A 889 -6.90 17.48 -24.25
CA ASP A 889 -6.62 16.08 -23.95
C ASP A 889 -7.89 15.21 -23.79
N MET A 890 -9.08 15.82 -23.73
CA MET A 890 -10.38 15.14 -23.75
C MET A 890 -10.94 14.96 -25.17
N HIS A 891 -10.06 14.98 -26.19
CA HIS A 891 -10.28 14.68 -27.62
C HIS A 891 -11.20 15.62 -28.43
N ALA A 892 -12.35 16.04 -27.89
CA ALA A 892 -13.31 16.90 -28.59
C ALA A 892 -14.07 17.84 -27.62
N VAL A 893 -14.90 18.73 -28.19
CA VAL A 893 -15.75 19.67 -27.46
C VAL A 893 -17.20 19.50 -27.93
N GLY A 894 -18.15 19.52 -27.00
CA GLY A 894 -19.58 19.55 -27.32
C GLY A 894 -20.17 18.22 -27.79
N ALA A 895 -19.51 17.08 -27.57
CA ALA A 895 -20.01 15.75 -27.96
C ALA A 895 -20.01 14.73 -26.81
N GLY A 896 -19.74 15.16 -25.58
CA GLY A 896 -19.66 14.30 -24.39
C GLY A 896 -21.03 14.02 -23.74
N LEU A 897 -21.02 13.30 -22.61
CA LEU A 897 -22.25 12.88 -21.92
C LEU A 897 -23.20 14.04 -21.60
N VAL A 898 -22.69 15.15 -21.05
CA VAL A 898 -23.52 16.32 -20.71
C VAL A 898 -24.17 16.96 -21.93
N ASP A 899 -23.51 16.90 -23.09
CA ASP A 899 -24.01 17.43 -24.35
C ASP A 899 -25.16 16.55 -24.87
N GLN A 900 -25.02 15.22 -24.79
CA GLN A 900 -26.09 14.29 -25.16
C GLN A 900 -27.29 14.37 -24.20
N ILE A 901 -27.07 14.51 -22.89
CA ILE A 901 -28.17 14.76 -21.94
C ILE A 901 -28.89 16.07 -22.30
N ALA A 902 -28.15 17.13 -22.65
CA ALA A 902 -28.75 18.39 -23.05
C ALA A 902 -29.57 18.27 -24.35
N LEU A 903 -29.04 17.56 -25.36
CA LEU A 903 -29.76 17.25 -26.61
C LEU A 903 -31.10 16.56 -26.36
N LYS A 904 -31.13 15.55 -25.47
CA LYS A 904 -32.33 14.73 -25.21
C LYS A 904 -33.34 15.47 -24.32
N THR A 905 -32.88 16.17 -23.28
CA THR A 905 -33.75 16.83 -22.28
C THR A 905 -34.13 18.27 -22.62
N GLY A 906 -33.47 18.89 -23.60
CA GLY A 906 -33.60 20.32 -23.86
C GLY A 906 -33.03 21.21 -22.73
N MET A 907 -32.22 20.65 -21.84
CA MET A 907 -31.67 21.36 -20.66
C MET A 907 -30.15 21.22 -20.61
N ALA A 908 -29.42 22.34 -20.69
CA ALA A 908 -27.99 22.35 -20.40
C ALA A 908 -27.74 21.84 -18.97
N CYS A 909 -26.73 20.99 -18.77
CA CYS A 909 -26.36 20.51 -17.44
C CYS A 909 -25.41 21.50 -16.75
N ASP A 910 -25.45 21.55 -15.43
CA ASP A 910 -24.28 21.97 -14.65
C ASP A 910 -23.26 20.83 -14.63
N LEU A 911 -21.97 21.15 -14.52
CA LEU A 911 -20.88 20.19 -14.58
C LEU A 911 -19.82 20.46 -13.51
N ILE A 912 -19.51 19.39 -12.77
CA ILE A 912 -18.33 19.25 -11.92
C ILE A 912 -17.63 17.95 -12.33
N GLY A 913 -16.76 18.04 -13.34
CA GLY A 913 -15.88 16.94 -13.74
C GLY A 913 -14.44 17.21 -13.31
N VAL A 914 -13.77 16.20 -12.75
CA VAL A 914 -12.36 16.26 -12.34
C VAL A 914 -11.56 15.17 -13.05
N LYS A 915 -10.33 15.48 -13.49
CA LYS A 915 -9.46 14.51 -14.16
C LYS A 915 -8.93 13.46 -13.18
N GLY A 916 -9.08 12.19 -13.55
CA GLY A 916 -8.44 11.05 -12.89
C GLY A 916 -9.23 10.40 -11.74
N SER A 917 -9.79 11.16 -10.78
CA SER A 917 -10.62 10.59 -9.69
C SER A 917 -11.96 11.33 -9.52
N GLY A 918 -13.04 10.54 -9.54
CA GLY A 918 -14.43 10.99 -9.42
C GLY A 918 -15.01 10.81 -8.03
N ALA A 919 -14.32 10.11 -7.12
CA ALA A 919 -14.79 9.81 -5.78
C ALA A 919 -14.65 10.99 -4.80
N GLY A 920 -13.43 11.41 -4.51
CA GLY A 920 -13.14 12.47 -3.53
C GLY A 920 -13.12 13.90 -4.11
N PRO A 921 -12.30 14.17 -5.15
CA PRO A 921 -12.10 15.53 -5.68
C PRO A 921 -13.38 16.19 -6.23
N SER A 922 -14.26 15.41 -6.87
CA SER A 922 -15.53 15.92 -7.39
C SER A 922 -16.46 16.38 -6.26
N ARG A 923 -16.62 15.57 -5.20
CA ARG A 923 -17.41 15.91 -4.01
C ARG A 923 -16.83 17.09 -3.25
N ARG A 924 -15.48 17.21 -3.14
CA ARG A 924 -14.83 18.43 -2.62
C ARG A 924 -15.14 19.67 -3.46
N THR A 925 -15.19 19.54 -4.79
CA THR A 925 -15.55 20.65 -5.67
C THR A 925 -16.99 21.11 -5.42
N LEU A 926 -17.93 20.17 -5.30
CA LEU A 926 -19.31 20.46 -4.94
C LEU A 926 -19.42 21.14 -3.57
N TYR A 927 -18.70 20.64 -2.57
CA TYR A 927 -18.60 21.28 -1.26
C TYR A 927 -18.11 22.74 -1.36
N GLY A 928 -17.01 22.97 -2.09
CA GLY A 928 -16.45 24.29 -2.33
C GLY A 928 -17.43 25.26 -2.98
N ARG A 929 -18.17 24.83 -4.02
CA ARG A 929 -19.22 25.63 -4.66
C ARG A 929 -20.37 25.94 -3.72
N SER A 930 -20.93 24.93 -3.05
CA SER A 930 -22.08 25.09 -2.14
C SER A 930 -21.76 25.96 -0.90
N ARG A 931 -20.52 25.91 -0.42
CA ARG A 931 -20.02 26.81 0.63
C ARG A 931 -19.88 28.26 0.15
N LYS A 932 -19.40 28.47 -1.10
CA LYS A 932 -19.19 29.80 -1.71
C LYS A 932 -20.52 30.48 -2.07
N ASP A 933 -21.50 29.69 -2.51
CA ASP A 933 -22.87 30.10 -2.81
C ASP A 933 -23.87 29.15 -2.13
N PRO A 934 -24.40 29.51 -0.95
CA PRO A 934 -25.38 28.71 -0.22
C PRO A 934 -26.71 28.48 -0.97
N GLU A 935 -27.01 29.25 -2.04
CA GLU A 935 -28.20 29.02 -2.88
C GLU A 935 -27.92 28.04 -4.03
N TYR A 936 -26.65 27.70 -4.30
CA TYR A 936 -26.22 26.84 -5.41
C TYR A 936 -26.94 25.49 -5.45
N LEU A 937 -27.14 24.86 -4.29
CA LEU A 937 -27.85 23.59 -4.13
C LEU A 937 -29.38 23.76 -4.17
N ALA A 938 -29.92 24.89 -3.72
CA ALA A 938 -31.38 25.14 -3.73
C ALA A 938 -31.94 25.15 -5.16
N GLY A 939 -31.13 25.61 -6.13
CA GLY A 939 -31.42 25.50 -7.56
C GLY A 939 -31.40 24.06 -8.11
N LYS A 940 -30.65 23.15 -7.49
CA LYS A 940 -30.52 21.74 -7.94
C LYS A 940 -31.76 20.92 -7.60
N LYS A 941 -32.03 19.89 -8.40
CA LYS A 941 -33.08 18.89 -8.20
C LYS A 941 -32.54 17.46 -8.36
N LEU A 942 -31.48 17.30 -9.15
CA LEU A 942 -30.81 16.03 -9.39
C LEU A 942 -29.28 16.22 -9.46
N VAL A 943 -28.55 15.38 -8.73
CA VAL A 943 -27.11 15.12 -8.94
C VAL A 943 -26.97 13.75 -9.60
N ILE A 944 -26.33 13.73 -10.77
CA ILE A 944 -25.93 12.52 -11.49
C ILE A 944 -24.43 12.33 -11.22
N TRP A 945 -24.07 11.42 -10.34
CA TRP A 945 -22.70 11.16 -9.95
C TRP A 945 -22.11 10.02 -10.79
N CYS A 946 -21.36 10.38 -11.82
CA CYS A 946 -20.87 9.51 -12.89
C CYS A 946 -19.34 9.35 -12.83
N PHE A 947 -18.85 8.15 -12.57
CA PHE A 947 -17.41 7.87 -12.44
C PHE A 947 -17.10 6.41 -12.76
N SER A 948 -15.84 6.10 -13.11
CA SER A 948 -15.40 4.73 -13.36
C SER A 948 -15.58 3.84 -12.13
N ALA A 949 -16.20 2.67 -12.28
CA ALA A 949 -16.41 1.71 -11.18
C ALA A 949 -15.09 1.34 -10.47
N ARG A 950 -13.94 1.39 -11.15
CA ARG A 950 -12.62 1.17 -10.55
C ARG A 950 -12.36 2.04 -9.32
N GLU A 951 -12.95 3.24 -9.23
CA GLU A 951 -12.76 4.15 -8.10
C GLU A 951 -13.15 3.52 -6.76
N PHE A 952 -14.02 2.50 -6.74
CA PHE A 952 -14.40 1.80 -5.50
C PHE A 952 -13.22 1.09 -4.81
N SER A 953 -12.15 0.70 -5.54
CA SER A 953 -10.90 0.18 -4.93
C SER A 953 -9.63 0.91 -5.36
N GLU A 954 -9.59 1.57 -6.52
CA GLU A 954 -8.38 2.21 -7.06
C GLU A 954 -8.23 3.69 -6.67
N ALA A 955 -9.24 4.30 -6.03
CA ALA A 955 -9.13 5.67 -5.59
C ALA A 955 -8.11 5.76 -4.43
N THR A 956 -7.06 6.55 -4.64
CA THR A 956 -5.94 6.69 -3.69
C THR A 956 -6.23 7.74 -2.62
N GLY A 957 -5.38 7.78 -1.59
CA GLY A 957 -5.45 8.80 -0.55
C GLY A 957 -6.72 8.64 0.31
N ILE A 958 -7.40 9.77 0.54
CA ILE A 958 -8.61 9.86 1.38
C ILE A 958 -9.89 10.02 0.55
N ALA A 959 -9.94 9.44 -0.65
CA ALA A 959 -11.00 9.66 -1.65
C ALA A 959 -12.42 9.31 -1.17
N TRP A 960 -12.58 8.26 -0.35
CA TRP A 960 -13.86 7.87 0.26
C TRP A 960 -14.03 8.39 1.69
N ARG A 961 -13.39 9.50 2.05
CA ARG A 961 -13.78 10.23 3.27
C ARG A 961 -15.20 10.79 3.13
N LYS A 962 -15.87 11.00 4.26
CA LYS A 962 -17.11 11.78 4.33
C LYS A 962 -16.79 13.25 4.05
N ILE A 963 -17.61 13.88 3.22
CA ILE A 963 -17.42 15.26 2.75
C ILE A 963 -18.74 15.99 2.97
N PRO A 964 -18.76 17.13 3.70
CA PRO A 964 -19.97 17.90 3.88
C PRO A 964 -20.51 18.46 2.55
N VAL A 965 -21.80 18.74 2.53
CA VAL A 965 -22.54 19.45 1.49
C VAL A 965 -23.35 20.50 2.24
N LYS A 966 -23.00 21.78 2.09
CA LYS A 966 -23.53 22.90 2.90
C LYS A 966 -24.55 23.71 2.11
#